data_AF-A0A7C0XDJ1-F1
#
_entry.id   AF-A0A7C0XDJ1-F1
#
_cell.length_a   1.000
_cell.length_b   1.000
_cell.length_c   1.000
_cell.angle_alpha   90.00
_cell.angle_beta   90.00
_cell.angle_gamma   90.00
#
_symmetry.space_group_name_H-M   'P 1'
#
loop_
_entity.id
_entity.type
_entity.pdbx_description
1 polymer ?
#
loop_
_entity_poly.entity_id
_entity_poly.type
_entity_poly.pdbx_seq_one_letter_code
_entity_poly.pdbx_strand_id
1 'polypeptide(L)'
;MKFTVYDAIAAIIIIAHFSLLVMGSGGLPTGWDTPYHLLMGKMYADYGRVTLWDYYEYAPVGRPQVYPPLLHVIIWWAHSLTGMDYIAIGRVFAVVQFPLALLSIYYFVRRVYGCPEALYSLLTLSSVSMFWMWEVTVAPTAVLVILYPAFLYYFYKKSLAPSVLIMASAFYMHLGMPFIFVASAVTLSILAAAKKVSYWGFLAKCLGLSLLAYLPWLVHVLRNLEYIHGRMLARGVQVILWGFVSGNMVYIILTFAGLAVSVLEYKRGVLKYSVAIAGFLGFLPAFAYGPRYFLHSPVANSILAGIAAAWAIRKIHQKFNGWHGKALASAIILIVAFQSVCEPSIGLRGRWLPRGPGQPGWHGCQSPLMSEIMMARGTALSDPWMFSCSDPDLVALSNWIIENIPEDEILHVPMGAVATYITLTTGRLTDSGMYGEVRTEEMMAEIQKGRKSGIFVLKPYGPGGRRILTVYPGKELFRSGQYAVIEIYRPEHANLTLLKGKVKIGWISTAGKPEDLENAKLLLEQLNYKSVTVIVPQDKINKRSLLTLSELFQGYSLAVEIIVMDWSTLQDALNQVKASGIAKAILLISQDTPPPADPMQVRQLVGSVGIEVYYSIIGPPLTSPEWDRPVLESLLQGENVILHIPAVPVLADILEADMQILGEWGCSVKVQVDIVKDRPLREDVIANALSQASAFHVEIGVGVPGDLLYQALDMLSILLG
;
A
#
# COMPACT_ATOMS: atom_id res chain seq x y z
N MET A 1 43.36 4.45 21.40
CA MET A 1 42.51 3.89 22.48
C MET A 1 42.98 2.47 22.76
N LYS A 2 43.09 2.06 24.02
CA LYS A 2 43.45 0.67 24.36
C LYS A 2 42.28 -0.26 24.01
N PHE A 3 42.57 -1.42 23.44
CA PHE A 3 41.59 -2.48 23.18
C PHE A 3 41.10 -3.07 24.51
N THR A 4 39.79 -3.31 24.62
CA THR A 4 39.11 -3.73 25.85
C THR A 4 38.24 -4.96 25.60
N VAL A 5 37.78 -5.62 26.66
CA VAL A 5 36.84 -6.76 26.54
C VAL A 5 35.55 -6.36 25.82
N TYR A 6 35.06 -5.12 26.03
CA TYR A 6 33.90 -4.59 25.30
C TYR A 6 34.11 -4.60 23.78
N ASP A 7 35.33 -4.32 23.33
CA ASP A 7 35.67 -4.33 21.91
C ASP A 7 35.67 -5.74 21.32
N ALA A 8 36.20 -6.71 22.08
CA ALA A 8 36.16 -8.11 21.67
C ALA A 8 34.72 -8.61 21.53
N ILE A 9 33.86 -8.32 22.52
CA ILE A 9 32.43 -8.72 22.48
C ILE A 9 31.71 -8.07 21.29
N ALA A 10 31.89 -6.77 21.09
CA ALA A 10 31.30 -6.06 19.96
C ALA A 10 31.74 -6.65 18.61
N ALA A 11 33.03 -6.94 18.46
CA ALA A 11 33.56 -7.57 17.25
C ALA A 11 32.96 -8.96 17.01
N ILE A 12 32.83 -9.79 18.06
CA ILE A 12 32.19 -11.12 17.97
C ILE A 12 30.76 -11.00 17.47
N ILE A 13 29.97 -10.06 18.00
CA ILE A 13 28.57 -9.87 17.59
C ILE A 13 28.48 -9.44 16.12
N ILE A 14 29.30 -8.46 15.71
CA ILE A 14 29.33 -7.98 14.32
C ILE A 14 29.73 -9.12 13.36
N ILE A 15 30.76 -9.89 13.72
CA ILE A 15 31.24 -11.03 12.92
C ILE A 15 30.16 -12.12 12.86
N ALA A 16 29.42 -12.37 13.94
CA ALA A 16 28.33 -13.34 13.96
C ALA A 16 27.22 -12.95 12.97
N HIS A 17 26.74 -11.71 13.02
CA HIS A 17 25.74 -11.20 12.05
C HIS A 17 26.25 -11.28 10.61
N PHE A 18 27.47 -10.80 10.37
CA PHE A 18 28.08 -10.86 9.03
C PHE A 18 28.17 -12.32 8.52
N SER A 19 28.63 -13.24 9.36
CA SER A 19 28.78 -14.66 8.97
C SER A 19 27.43 -15.30 8.68
N LEU A 20 26.41 -15.04 9.50
CA LEU A 20 25.07 -15.59 9.28
C LEU A 20 24.41 -15.01 8.03
N LEU A 21 24.58 -13.72 7.75
CA LEU A 21 24.11 -13.10 6.51
C LEU A 21 24.82 -13.67 5.28
N VAL A 22 26.13 -13.93 5.34
CA VAL A 22 26.87 -14.63 4.28
C VAL A 22 26.30 -16.03 4.06
N MET A 23 26.08 -16.80 5.13
CA MET A 23 25.52 -18.15 5.05
C MET A 23 24.07 -18.16 4.54
N GLY A 24 23.26 -17.16 4.90
CA GLY A 24 21.87 -16.98 4.47
C GLY A 24 21.71 -16.18 3.17
N SER A 25 22.81 -15.87 2.48
CA SER A 25 22.82 -14.93 1.35
C SER A 25 22.01 -15.38 0.13
N GLY A 26 21.68 -16.68 0.04
CA GLY A 26 20.76 -17.22 -0.97
C GLY A 26 19.35 -16.63 -0.90
N GLY A 27 18.91 -16.15 0.28
CA GLY A 27 17.63 -15.46 0.45
C GLY A 27 17.70 -13.95 0.20
N LEU A 28 18.88 -13.39 -0.10
CA LEU A 28 19.10 -11.96 -0.25
C LEU A 28 19.35 -11.55 -1.72
N PRO A 29 19.13 -10.28 -2.06
CA PRO A 29 18.49 -9.23 -1.24
C PRO A 29 16.96 -9.34 -1.23
N THR A 30 16.30 -8.66 -0.29
CA THR A 30 14.82 -8.60 -0.24
C THR A 30 14.26 -7.59 -1.25
N GLY A 31 13.08 -7.88 -1.81
CA GLY A 31 12.49 -7.21 -2.99
C GLY A 31 11.61 -5.99 -2.72
N TRP A 32 11.83 -5.25 -1.63
CA TRP A 32 11.15 -3.96 -1.37
C TRP A 32 11.68 -2.89 -2.33
N ASP A 33 12.46 -1.90 -1.89
CA ASP A 33 13.02 -0.87 -2.78
C ASP A 33 14.16 -1.41 -3.67
N THR A 34 14.68 -2.61 -3.35
CA THR A 34 15.86 -3.18 -3.99
C THR A 34 15.80 -3.26 -5.51
N PRO A 35 14.75 -3.84 -6.13
CA PRO A 35 14.72 -3.98 -7.58
C PRO A 35 14.85 -2.62 -8.29
N TYR A 36 14.26 -1.56 -7.72
CA TYR A 36 14.34 -0.21 -8.26
C TYR A 36 15.76 0.34 -8.23
N HIS A 37 16.42 0.29 -7.08
CA HIS A 37 17.77 0.83 -6.99
C HIS A 37 18.77 0.07 -7.87
N LEU A 38 18.60 -1.25 -7.99
CA LEU A 38 19.38 -2.07 -8.91
C LEU A 38 19.09 -1.73 -10.37
N LEU A 39 17.81 -1.58 -10.76
CA LEU A 39 17.40 -1.22 -12.12
C LEU A 39 17.92 0.15 -12.55
N MET A 40 17.86 1.14 -11.67
CA MET A 40 18.40 2.48 -11.97
C MET A 40 19.93 2.45 -12.12
N GLY A 41 20.63 1.65 -11.29
CA GLY A 41 22.05 1.39 -11.46
C GLY A 41 22.37 0.71 -12.80
N LYS A 42 21.54 -0.24 -13.22
CA LYS A 42 21.61 -0.87 -14.54
C LYS A 42 21.41 0.13 -15.66
N MET A 43 20.38 0.98 -15.58
CA MET A 43 20.13 2.03 -16.57
C MET A 43 21.35 2.94 -16.73
N TYR A 44 21.97 3.38 -15.63
CA TYR A 44 23.16 4.22 -15.73
C TYR A 44 24.33 3.50 -16.42
N ALA A 45 24.45 2.20 -16.21
CA ALA A 45 25.43 1.36 -16.90
C ALA A 45 25.15 1.24 -18.40
N ASP A 46 23.91 0.89 -18.76
CA ASP A 46 23.49 0.68 -20.14
C ASP A 46 23.69 1.95 -21.00
N TYR A 47 23.44 3.13 -20.41
CA TYR A 47 23.59 4.42 -21.09
C TYR A 47 24.97 5.08 -20.88
N GLY A 48 25.83 4.50 -20.04
CA GLY A 48 27.15 5.05 -19.71
C GLY A 48 27.13 6.42 -19.02
N ARG A 49 26.01 6.83 -18.42
CA ARG A 49 25.82 8.14 -17.79
C ARG A 49 24.68 8.14 -16.78
N VAL A 50 24.69 9.11 -15.87
CA VAL A 50 23.51 9.42 -15.03
C VAL A 50 22.37 9.88 -15.95
N THR A 51 21.31 9.09 -16.03
CA THR A 51 20.12 9.44 -16.82
C THR A 51 19.19 10.33 -16.00
N LEU A 52 18.63 11.33 -16.68
CA LEU A 52 17.67 12.29 -16.11
C LEU A 52 16.21 11.89 -16.37
N TRP A 53 16.02 10.87 -17.19
CA TRP A 53 14.74 10.28 -17.54
C TRP A 53 14.83 8.77 -17.31
N ASP A 54 13.77 8.22 -16.74
CA ASP A 54 13.57 6.79 -16.54
C ASP A 54 12.89 6.23 -17.79
N TYR A 55 13.62 5.37 -18.50
CA TYR A 55 13.17 4.72 -19.73
C TYR A 55 12.64 3.30 -19.49
N TYR A 56 12.75 2.79 -18.25
CA TYR A 56 12.48 1.40 -17.92
C TYR A 56 11.15 1.19 -17.20
N GLU A 57 10.77 2.12 -16.34
CA GLU A 57 9.46 2.13 -15.71
C GLU A 57 8.47 3.01 -16.49
N TYR A 58 7.18 2.73 -16.36
CA TYR A 58 6.10 3.53 -16.98
C TYR A 58 6.18 3.63 -18.51
N ALA A 59 6.65 2.57 -19.17
CA ALA A 59 6.67 2.48 -20.62
C ALA A 59 5.24 2.56 -21.21
N PRO A 60 5.07 3.12 -22.42
CA PRO A 60 6.12 3.63 -23.33
C PRO A 60 6.59 5.06 -23.03
N VAL A 61 5.98 5.74 -22.04
CA VAL A 61 6.20 7.18 -21.81
C VAL A 61 7.47 7.44 -20.99
N GLY A 62 7.68 6.64 -19.94
CA GLY A 62 8.70 6.91 -18.94
C GLY A 62 8.35 8.10 -18.04
N ARG A 63 9.33 8.59 -17.28
CA ARG A 63 9.18 9.75 -16.38
C ARG A 63 10.51 10.42 -16.08
N PRO A 64 10.55 11.67 -15.58
CA PRO A 64 11.78 12.25 -15.06
C PRO A 64 12.31 11.43 -13.88
N GLN A 65 13.62 11.16 -13.90
CA GLN A 65 14.28 10.51 -12.79
C GLN A 65 14.64 11.55 -11.73
N VAL A 66 13.76 11.77 -10.76
CA VAL A 66 13.95 12.75 -9.69
C VAL A 66 14.66 12.18 -8.46
N TYR A 67 14.82 10.85 -8.41
CA TYR A 67 15.47 10.19 -7.28
C TYR A 67 16.99 10.45 -7.29
N PRO A 68 17.60 10.92 -6.17
CA PRO A 68 19.01 11.26 -6.14
C PRO A 68 19.96 10.12 -6.54
N PRO A 69 21.01 10.40 -7.35
CA PRO A 69 21.69 9.38 -8.15
C PRO A 69 22.81 8.62 -7.43
N LEU A 70 23.28 9.04 -6.25
CA LEU A 70 24.55 8.54 -5.72
C LEU A 70 24.54 7.04 -5.42
N LEU A 71 23.44 6.50 -4.87
CA LEU A 71 23.36 5.04 -4.68
C LEU A 71 23.42 4.31 -6.02
N HIS A 72 22.69 4.79 -7.02
CA HIS A 72 22.64 4.18 -8.34
C HIS A 72 24.00 4.23 -9.04
N VAL A 73 24.75 5.33 -8.89
CA VAL A 73 26.14 5.45 -9.38
C VAL A 73 27.06 4.43 -8.69
N ILE A 74 26.92 4.22 -7.37
CA ILE A 74 27.70 3.20 -6.66
C ILE A 74 27.38 1.80 -7.20
N ILE A 75 26.10 1.49 -7.45
CA ILE A 75 25.68 0.20 -8.03
C ILE A 75 26.25 0.04 -9.44
N TRP A 76 26.14 1.08 -10.29
CA TRP A 76 26.70 1.08 -11.64
C TRP A 76 28.21 0.83 -11.63
N TRP A 77 28.96 1.54 -10.78
CA TRP A 77 30.41 1.34 -10.69
C TRP A 77 30.77 -0.02 -10.10
N ALA A 78 30.00 -0.54 -9.13
CA ALA A 78 30.19 -1.89 -8.63
C ALA A 78 30.06 -2.92 -9.76
N HIS A 79 29.04 -2.79 -10.61
CA HIS A 79 28.87 -3.64 -11.80
C HIS A 79 30.05 -3.51 -12.74
N SER A 80 30.39 -2.29 -13.14
CA SER A 80 31.43 -2.01 -14.14
C SER A 80 32.83 -2.46 -13.69
N LEU A 81 33.13 -2.40 -12.40
CA LEU A 81 34.44 -2.77 -11.85
C LEU A 81 34.59 -4.26 -11.58
N THR A 82 33.49 -4.98 -11.32
CA THR A 82 33.54 -6.38 -10.87
C THR A 82 32.97 -7.38 -11.87
N GLY A 83 32.14 -6.93 -12.82
CA GLY A 83 31.40 -7.79 -13.74
C GLY A 83 30.27 -8.59 -13.08
N MET A 84 29.98 -8.37 -11.79
CA MET A 84 28.87 -9.04 -11.10
C MET A 84 27.52 -8.61 -11.66
N ASP A 85 26.57 -9.53 -11.76
CA ASP A 85 25.18 -9.17 -12.07
C ASP A 85 24.57 -8.30 -10.96
N TYR A 86 23.49 -7.59 -11.29
CA TYR A 86 22.88 -6.64 -10.37
C TYR A 86 22.29 -7.27 -9.11
N ILE A 87 21.78 -8.51 -9.19
CA ILE A 87 21.28 -9.23 -8.00
C ILE A 87 22.44 -9.62 -7.09
N ALA A 88 23.56 -10.07 -7.64
CA ALA A 88 24.78 -10.32 -6.88
C ALA A 88 25.30 -9.05 -6.19
N ILE A 89 25.30 -7.89 -6.86
CA ILE A 89 25.63 -6.60 -6.24
C ILE A 89 24.68 -6.31 -5.09
N GLY A 90 23.37 -6.44 -5.31
CA GLY A 90 22.40 -6.23 -4.26
C GLY A 90 22.58 -7.16 -3.06
N ARG A 91 22.99 -8.41 -3.30
CA ARG A 91 23.34 -9.38 -2.24
C ARG A 91 24.55 -8.91 -1.43
N VAL A 92 25.58 -8.38 -2.07
CA VAL A 92 26.75 -7.80 -1.37
C VAL A 92 26.31 -6.64 -0.47
N PHE A 93 25.46 -5.74 -0.97
CA PHE A 93 24.90 -4.65 -0.17
C PHE A 93 24.16 -5.18 1.07
N ALA A 94 23.19 -6.06 0.87
CA ALA A 94 22.37 -6.60 1.96
C ALA A 94 23.18 -7.35 3.03
N VAL A 95 24.26 -8.03 2.64
CA VAL A 95 25.17 -8.74 3.57
C VAL A 95 26.04 -7.75 4.37
N VAL A 96 26.46 -6.64 3.77
CA VAL A 96 27.43 -5.71 4.36
C VAL A 96 26.76 -4.60 5.17
N GLN A 97 25.59 -4.12 4.76
CA GLN A 97 24.94 -2.93 5.31
C GLN A 97 24.67 -3.05 6.81
N PHE A 98 23.99 -4.11 7.26
CA PHE A 98 23.64 -4.28 8.67
C PHE A 98 24.89 -4.38 9.58
N PRO A 99 25.89 -5.24 9.32
CA PRO A 99 27.14 -5.25 10.09
C PRO A 99 27.88 -3.91 10.08
N LEU A 100 27.85 -3.18 8.97
CA LEU A 100 28.48 -1.87 8.86
C LEU A 100 27.73 -0.80 9.68
N ALA A 101 26.41 -0.88 9.79
CA ALA A 101 25.60 -0.04 10.68
C ALA A 101 25.98 -0.28 12.16
N LEU A 102 26.11 -1.55 12.56
CA LEU A 102 26.55 -1.95 13.91
C LEU A 102 27.97 -1.44 14.21
N LEU A 103 28.90 -1.56 13.26
CA LEU A 103 30.25 -1.04 13.39
C LEU A 103 30.26 0.48 13.51
N SER A 104 29.45 1.17 12.69
CA SER A 104 29.37 2.64 12.67
C SER A 104 28.86 3.20 14.01
N ILE A 105 27.76 2.66 14.53
CA ILE A 105 27.24 3.08 15.84
C ILE A 105 28.25 2.78 16.95
N TYR A 106 28.87 1.60 16.96
CA TYR A 106 29.84 1.23 17.98
C TYR A 106 31.03 2.18 18.01
N TYR A 107 31.62 2.43 16.84
CA TYR A 107 32.77 3.32 16.71
C TYR A 107 32.45 4.74 17.17
N PHE A 108 31.30 5.27 16.74
CA PHE A 108 30.82 6.60 17.15
C PHE A 108 30.63 6.70 18.66
N VAL A 109 29.83 5.81 19.24
CA VAL A 109 29.47 5.86 20.67
C VAL A 109 30.71 5.65 21.52
N ARG A 110 31.63 4.78 21.11
CA ARG A 110 32.91 4.57 21.81
C ARG A 110 33.74 5.84 21.87
N ARG A 111 33.80 6.59 20.77
CA ARG A 111 34.57 7.84 20.65
C ARG A 111 33.97 9.00 21.45
N VAL A 112 32.65 9.03 21.62
CA VAL A 112 31.94 10.14 22.28
C VAL A 112 31.62 9.85 23.74
N TYR A 113 31.10 8.66 24.04
CA TYR A 113 30.52 8.31 25.34
C TYR A 113 31.39 7.35 26.15
N GLY A 114 31.94 6.31 25.52
CA GLY A 114 32.76 5.28 26.16
C GLY A 114 32.46 3.87 25.67
N CYS A 115 33.25 2.89 26.10
CA CYS A 115 33.11 1.49 25.65
C CYS A 115 31.82 0.82 26.16
N PRO A 116 31.37 0.99 27.43
CA PRO A 116 30.13 0.38 27.90
C PRO A 116 28.90 0.88 27.13
N GLU A 117 28.78 2.20 26.96
CA GLU A 117 27.71 2.81 26.15
C GLU A 117 27.72 2.24 24.73
N ALA A 118 28.91 2.11 24.12
CA ALA A 118 29.04 1.60 22.76
C ALA A 118 28.55 0.17 22.62
N LEU A 119 28.94 -0.72 23.54
CA LEU A 119 28.48 -2.11 23.50
C LEU A 119 26.95 -2.19 23.68
N TYR A 120 26.38 -1.46 24.65
CA TYR A 120 24.94 -1.52 24.86
C TYR A 120 24.14 -0.87 23.73
N SER A 121 24.67 0.17 23.08
CA SER A 121 24.06 0.74 21.87
C SER A 121 24.08 -0.26 20.72
N LEU A 122 25.19 -0.98 20.53
CA LEU A 122 25.29 -2.04 19.52
C LEU A 122 24.31 -3.18 19.80
N LEU A 123 24.27 -3.70 21.03
CA LEU A 123 23.36 -4.77 21.43
C LEU A 123 21.88 -4.38 21.26
N THR A 124 21.57 -3.11 21.50
CA THR A 124 20.22 -2.61 21.30
C THR A 124 19.90 -2.54 19.81
N LEU A 125 20.79 -1.97 18.98
CA LEU A 125 20.57 -1.86 17.55
C LEU A 125 20.45 -3.24 16.87
N SER A 126 21.27 -4.21 17.30
CA SER A 126 21.24 -5.60 16.82
C SER A 126 19.96 -6.35 17.19
N SER A 127 19.09 -5.77 18.02
CA SER A 127 17.82 -6.36 18.44
C SER A 127 16.59 -5.79 17.73
N VAL A 128 16.75 -4.78 16.86
CA VAL A 128 15.61 -4.10 16.23
C VAL A 128 15.31 -4.72 14.86
N SER A 129 14.29 -5.58 14.80
CA SER A 129 13.98 -6.35 13.57
C SER A 129 13.53 -5.50 12.40
N MET A 130 12.76 -4.42 12.64
CA MET A 130 12.36 -3.49 11.57
C MET A 130 13.57 -2.82 10.94
N PHE A 131 14.56 -2.44 11.74
CA PHE A 131 15.81 -1.86 11.26
C PHE A 131 16.59 -2.88 10.42
N TRP A 132 16.79 -4.09 10.96
CA TRP A 132 17.47 -5.18 10.27
C TRP A 132 16.82 -5.52 8.93
N MET A 133 15.49 -5.68 8.90
CA MET A 133 14.71 -5.99 7.70
C MET A 133 14.95 -4.94 6.60
N TRP A 134 15.11 -3.67 7.00
CA TRP A 134 15.43 -2.59 6.07
C TRP A 134 16.90 -2.64 5.61
N GLU A 135 17.84 -2.95 6.50
CA GLU A 135 19.27 -3.06 6.17
C GLU A 135 19.63 -4.26 5.28
N VAL A 136 18.74 -5.25 5.14
CA VAL A 136 18.89 -6.34 4.17
C VAL A 136 18.25 -6.06 2.79
N THR A 137 17.82 -4.80 2.58
CA THR A 137 17.39 -4.25 1.27
C THR A 137 18.48 -3.35 0.69
N VAL A 138 18.45 -3.13 -0.62
CA VAL A 138 19.27 -2.10 -1.26
C VAL A 138 18.49 -0.78 -1.28
N ALA A 139 18.60 -0.01 -0.20
CA ALA A 139 17.93 1.27 -0.07
C ALA A 139 18.91 2.41 0.31
N PRO A 140 18.75 3.63 -0.24
CA PRO A 140 19.61 4.77 0.09
C PRO A 140 19.53 5.16 1.56
N THR A 141 18.35 5.06 2.17
CA THR A 141 18.19 5.36 3.59
C THR A 141 18.97 4.39 4.48
N ALA A 142 19.14 3.12 4.08
CA ALA A 142 19.98 2.14 4.79
C ALA A 142 21.46 2.56 4.78
N VAL A 143 21.96 3.04 3.62
CA VAL A 143 23.32 3.61 3.55
C VAL A 143 23.45 4.88 4.39
N LEU A 144 22.43 5.73 4.42
CA LEU A 144 22.48 6.99 5.17
C LEU A 144 22.50 6.79 6.68
N VAL A 145 21.76 5.82 7.22
CA VAL A 145 21.81 5.51 8.66
C VAL A 145 23.16 4.92 9.09
N ILE A 146 23.91 4.29 8.18
CA ILE A 146 25.33 3.91 8.39
C ILE A 146 26.23 5.16 8.48
N LEU A 147 26.03 6.15 7.61
CA LEU A 147 26.84 7.38 7.59
C LEU A 147 26.49 8.37 8.70
N TYR A 148 25.27 8.28 9.24
CA TYR A 148 24.73 9.22 10.21
C TYR A 148 25.55 9.38 11.51
N PRO A 149 26.02 8.31 12.19
CA PRO A 149 26.91 8.44 13.35
C PRO A 149 28.21 9.18 13.04
N ALA A 150 28.80 8.94 11.86
CA ALA A 150 29.99 9.64 11.42
C ALA A 150 29.72 11.13 11.19
N PHE A 151 28.57 11.48 10.58
CA PHE A 151 28.13 12.87 10.45
C PHE A 151 28.04 13.57 11.81
N LEU A 152 27.32 12.97 12.76
CA LEU A 152 27.19 13.53 14.12
C LEU A 152 28.55 13.74 14.78
N TYR A 153 29.47 12.76 14.63
CA TYR A 153 30.83 12.86 15.18
C TYR A 153 31.59 14.06 14.62
N TYR A 154 31.70 14.14 13.29
CA TYR A 154 32.50 15.17 12.63
C TYR A 154 31.88 16.55 12.80
N PHE A 155 30.54 16.64 12.78
CA PHE A 155 29.85 17.90 13.04
C PHE A 155 30.08 18.36 14.48
N TYR A 156 29.96 17.46 15.47
CA TYR A 156 30.29 17.75 16.87
C TYR A 156 31.77 18.16 17.06
N LYS A 157 32.68 17.57 16.30
CA LYS A 157 34.11 17.94 16.31
C LYS A 157 34.43 19.18 15.48
N LYS A 158 33.44 19.80 14.82
CA LYS A 158 33.60 20.92 13.88
C LYS A 158 34.62 20.62 12.77
N SER A 159 34.63 19.38 12.27
CA SER A 159 35.47 18.99 11.14
C SER A 159 34.71 19.20 9.83
N LEU A 160 35.00 20.34 9.17
CA LEU A 160 34.16 20.83 8.06
C LEU A 160 34.11 19.88 6.87
N ALA A 161 35.28 19.47 6.36
CA ALA A 161 35.37 18.65 5.15
C ALA A 161 34.55 17.34 5.23
N PRO A 162 34.73 16.46 6.24
CA PRO A 162 33.93 15.25 6.33
C PRO A 162 32.44 15.53 6.61
N SER A 163 32.10 16.59 7.37
CA SER A 163 30.69 16.97 7.56
C SER A 163 30.01 17.39 6.25
N VAL A 164 30.71 18.17 5.42
CA VAL A 164 30.22 18.59 4.09
C VAL A 164 30.10 17.39 3.16
N LEU A 165 31.12 16.53 3.10
CA LEU A 165 31.09 15.35 2.23
C LEU A 165 29.92 14.41 2.58
N ILE A 166 29.70 14.13 3.86
CA ILE A 166 28.60 13.26 4.28
C ILE A 166 27.24 13.92 4.06
N MET A 167 27.09 15.21 4.37
CA MET A 167 25.83 15.94 4.15
C MET A 167 25.50 16.06 2.65
N ALA A 168 26.47 16.39 1.80
CA ALA A 168 26.30 16.39 0.36
C ALA A 168 25.94 15.00 -0.18
N SER A 169 26.63 13.96 0.30
CA SER A 169 26.28 12.56 -0.03
C SER A 169 24.85 12.23 0.39
N ALA A 170 24.38 12.74 1.53
CA ALA A 170 23.00 12.57 1.95
C ALA A 170 22.02 13.16 0.94
N PHE A 171 22.23 14.42 0.52
CA PHE A 171 21.40 15.05 -0.49
C PHE A 171 21.40 14.29 -1.83
N TYR A 172 22.55 13.76 -2.23
CA TYR A 172 22.66 12.94 -3.44
C TYR A 172 22.17 11.49 -3.29
N MET A 173 21.85 11.01 -2.09
CA MET A 173 21.32 9.66 -1.86
C MET A 173 19.80 9.65 -1.72
N HIS A 174 19.19 10.67 -1.13
CA HIS A 174 17.76 10.62 -0.80
C HIS A 174 17.13 12.01 -0.69
N LEU A 175 15.86 12.18 -1.10
CA LEU A 175 15.17 13.47 -1.04
C LEU A 175 14.83 13.93 0.39
N GLY A 176 14.26 13.04 1.22
CA GLY A 176 13.83 13.34 2.60
C GLY A 176 14.89 13.21 3.71
N MET A 177 15.68 12.14 3.76
CA MET A 177 16.65 11.88 4.85
C MET A 177 17.68 12.99 5.16
N PRO A 178 18.18 13.80 4.20
CA PRO A 178 19.12 14.88 4.51
C PRO A 178 18.57 15.89 5.52
N PHE A 179 17.25 16.09 5.52
CA PHE A 179 16.61 17.00 6.47
C PHE A 179 16.68 16.50 7.92
N ILE A 180 16.84 15.18 8.14
CA ILE A 180 17.12 14.63 9.48
C ILE A 180 18.52 15.03 9.94
N PHE A 181 19.51 15.00 9.03
CA PHE A 181 20.88 15.42 9.32
C PHE A 181 20.90 16.92 9.65
N VAL A 182 20.20 17.73 8.85
CA VAL A 182 20.05 19.16 9.09
C VAL A 182 19.34 19.43 10.41
N ALA A 183 18.22 18.75 10.68
CA ALA A 183 17.47 18.91 11.94
C ALA A 183 18.34 18.57 13.15
N SER A 184 19.06 17.44 13.13
CA SER A 184 20.01 17.10 14.19
C SER A 184 21.12 18.15 14.35
N ALA A 185 21.67 18.69 13.26
CA ALA A 185 22.71 19.71 13.31
C ALA A 185 22.20 21.06 13.86
N VAL A 186 20.98 21.45 13.50
CA VAL A 186 20.27 22.62 14.04
C VAL A 186 20.02 22.43 15.53
N THR A 187 19.43 21.30 15.94
CA THR A 187 19.16 21.01 17.35
C THR A 187 20.44 21.01 18.17
N LEU A 188 21.52 20.39 17.67
CA LEU A 188 22.81 20.43 18.35
C LEU A 188 23.32 21.86 18.50
N SER A 189 23.17 22.69 17.47
CA SER A 189 23.59 24.09 17.49
C SER A 189 22.82 24.91 18.52
N ILE A 190 21.51 24.68 18.64
CA ILE A 190 20.65 25.30 19.67
C ILE A 190 21.10 24.88 21.07
N LEU A 191 21.26 23.57 21.31
CA LEU A 191 21.67 23.05 22.62
C LEU A 191 23.10 23.52 22.99
N ALA A 192 24.02 23.55 22.03
CA ALA A 192 25.38 24.03 22.28
C ALA A 192 25.40 25.53 22.59
N ALA A 193 24.58 26.34 21.90
CA ALA A 193 24.45 27.77 22.16
C ALA A 193 23.96 28.05 23.59
N ALA A 194 23.03 27.25 24.11
CA ALA A 194 22.59 27.33 25.52
C ALA A 194 23.71 27.02 26.54
N LYS A 195 24.82 26.41 26.10
CA LYS A 195 26.06 26.25 26.88
C LYS A 195 27.17 27.20 26.46
N LYS A 196 26.83 28.30 25.77
CA LYS A 196 27.77 29.32 25.26
C LYS A 196 28.80 28.78 24.25
N VAL A 197 28.50 27.63 23.60
CA VAL A 197 29.34 27.07 22.53
C VAL A 197 28.62 27.26 21.20
N SER A 198 29.10 28.18 20.37
CA SER A 198 28.46 28.47 19.08
C SER A 198 28.82 27.44 18.01
N TYR A 199 27.82 26.87 17.34
CA TYR A 199 27.95 26.04 16.13
C TYR A 199 27.35 26.69 14.89
N TRP A 200 26.65 27.83 15.01
CA TRP A 200 25.91 28.44 13.90
C TRP A 200 26.76 28.77 12.67
N GLY A 201 27.95 29.35 12.87
CA GLY A 201 28.86 29.63 11.75
C GLY A 201 29.39 28.35 11.09
N PHE A 202 29.54 27.26 11.86
CA PHE A 202 29.93 25.96 11.32
C PHE A 202 28.77 25.31 10.55
N LEU A 203 27.55 25.35 11.10
CA LEU A 203 26.33 24.89 10.45
C LEU A 203 26.12 25.58 9.11
N ALA A 204 26.21 26.91 9.07
CA ALA A 204 26.03 27.70 7.85
C ALA A 204 27.04 27.29 6.76
N LYS A 205 28.33 27.15 7.12
CA LYS A 205 29.37 26.67 6.20
C LYS A 205 29.10 25.25 5.72
N CYS A 206 28.76 24.35 6.63
CA CYS A 206 28.49 22.95 6.32
C CYS A 206 27.31 22.81 5.35
N LEU A 207 26.19 23.44 5.67
CA LEU A 207 24.96 23.39 4.87
C LEU A 207 25.15 24.11 3.53
N GLY A 208 25.72 25.32 3.54
CA GLY A 208 25.94 26.10 2.33
C GLY A 208 26.84 25.39 1.31
N LEU A 209 27.97 24.83 1.76
CA LEU A 209 28.86 24.07 0.88
C LEU A 209 28.23 22.75 0.39
N SER A 210 27.42 22.09 1.22
CA SER A 210 26.72 20.86 0.82
C SER A 210 25.64 21.13 -0.22
N LEU A 211 24.86 22.20 -0.06
CA LEU A 211 23.85 22.63 -1.02
C LEU A 211 24.49 23.10 -2.33
N LEU A 212 25.63 23.80 -2.24
CA LEU A 212 26.39 24.18 -3.43
C LEU A 212 26.86 22.95 -4.22
N ALA A 213 27.36 21.91 -3.53
CA ALA A 213 27.73 20.64 -4.15
C ALA A 213 26.52 19.90 -4.76
N TYR A 214 25.34 19.97 -4.11
CA TYR A 214 24.09 19.36 -4.56
C TYR A 214 23.33 20.16 -5.63
N LEU A 215 23.76 21.39 -5.92
CA LEU A 215 23.05 22.33 -6.79
C LEU A 215 22.64 21.74 -8.16
N PRO A 216 23.48 20.96 -8.87
CA PRO A 216 23.08 20.39 -10.15
C PRO A 216 21.82 19.52 -10.06
N TRP A 217 21.76 18.62 -9.07
CA TRP A 217 20.59 17.76 -8.88
C TRP A 217 19.41 18.51 -8.28
N LEU A 218 19.65 19.49 -7.41
CA LEU A 218 18.60 20.36 -6.89
C LEU A 218 17.86 21.07 -8.04
N VAL A 219 18.58 21.62 -9.02
CA VAL A 219 17.97 22.26 -10.20
C VAL A 219 17.14 21.26 -11.00
N HIS A 220 17.62 20.02 -11.17
CA HIS A 220 16.88 18.96 -11.85
C HIS A 220 15.57 18.62 -11.12
N VAL A 221 15.60 18.45 -9.80
CA VAL A 221 14.39 18.20 -8.99
C VAL A 221 13.41 19.37 -9.09
N LEU A 222 13.90 20.62 -8.98
CA LEU A 222 13.05 21.81 -9.05
C LEU A 222 12.34 21.96 -10.40
N ARG A 223 12.99 21.57 -11.50
CA ARG A 223 12.40 21.59 -12.84
C ARG A 223 11.31 20.54 -13.05
N ASN A 224 11.28 19.49 -12.24
CA ASN A 224 10.37 18.36 -12.37
C ASN A 224 9.42 18.22 -11.16
N LEU A 225 9.22 19.30 -10.38
CA LEU A 225 8.37 19.27 -9.19
C LEU A 225 6.92 18.85 -9.49
N GLU A 226 6.41 19.18 -10.67
CA GLU A 226 5.05 18.82 -11.10
C GLU A 226 4.81 17.30 -11.14
N TYR A 227 5.86 16.50 -11.28
CA TYR A 227 5.75 15.04 -11.25
C TYR A 227 5.59 14.51 -9.81
N ILE A 228 6.02 15.25 -8.78
CA ILE A 228 6.09 14.79 -7.39
C ILE A 228 4.77 15.06 -6.65
N HIS A 229 4.02 14.01 -6.36
CA HIS A 229 2.71 14.07 -5.69
C HIS A 229 2.75 13.43 -4.30
N GLY A 230 2.59 14.24 -3.26
CA GLY A 230 2.57 13.77 -1.87
C GLY A 230 1.17 13.40 -1.36
N ARG A 231 0.79 12.11 -1.37
CA ARG A 231 -0.40 11.61 -0.64
C ARG A 231 -0.04 11.10 0.77
N MET A 232 0.60 11.90 1.63
CA MET A 232 1.21 11.36 2.86
C MET A 232 0.80 11.97 4.21
N LEU A 233 -0.06 12.98 4.26
CA LEU A 233 -0.43 13.58 5.56
C LEU A 233 -1.54 12.83 6.33
N ALA A 234 -2.24 11.86 5.72
CA ALA A 234 -3.60 11.51 6.17
C ALA A 234 -3.75 10.32 7.17
N ARG A 235 -2.67 9.75 7.76
CA ARG A 235 -2.81 8.59 8.68
C ARG A 235 -1.95 8.64 9.95
N GLY A 236 -1.61 9.83 10.44
CA GLY A 236 -0.58 10.04 11.46
C GLY A 236 -0.79 9.32 12.80
N VAL A 237 -1.96 9.41 13.44
CA VAL A 237 -2.08 8.99 14.87
C VAL A 237 -2.18 7.47 15.06
N GLN A 238 -3.02 6.79 14.27
CA GLN A 238 -3.20 5.33 14.41
C GLN A 238 -1.89 4.59 14.12
N VAL A 239 -1.20 4.98 13.06
CA VAL A 239 0.05 4.35 12.63
C VAL A 239 1.18 4.55 13.65
N ILE A 240 1.23 5.70 14.32
CA ILE A 240 2.20 5.97 15.40
C ILE A 240 1.95 5.04 16.59
N LEU A 241 0.69 4.95 17.06
CA LEU A 241 0.34 4.08 18.20
C LEU A 241 0.67 2.61 17.91
N TRP A 242 0.39 2.14 16.69
CA TRP A 242 0.73 0.79 16.27
C TRP A 242 2.25 0.54 16.19
N GLY A 243 3.04 1.52 15.76
CA GLY A 243 4.50 1.41 15.74
C GLY A 243 5.10 1.26 17.15
N PHE A 244 4.56 1.98 18.14
CA PHE A 244 4.97 1.80 19.52
C PHE A 244 4.56 0.42 20.07
N VAL A 245 3.34 -0.03 19.81
CA VAL A 245 2.85 -1.33 20.33
C VAL A 245 3.58 -2.53 19.69
N SER A 246 4.02 -2.41 18.43
CA SER A 246 4.70 -3.47 17.67
C SER A 246 6.23 -3.50 17.79
N GLY A 247 6.82 -2.44 18.35
CA GLY A 247 8.27 -2.34 18.57
C GLY A 247 8.76 -3.07 19.83
N ASN A 248 10.06 -3.34 19.89
CA ASN A 248 10.74 -3.85 21.08
C ASN A 248 10.52 -2.91 22.29
N MET A 249 9.77 -3.39 23.29
CA MET A 249 9.41 -2.60 24.47
C MET A 249 10.62 -2.17 25.29
N VAL A 250 11.61 -3.05 25.45
CA VAL A 250 12.78 -2.74 26.27
C VAL A 250 13.63 -1.67 25.58
N TYR A 251 13.83 -1.78 24.27
CA TYR A 251 14.46 -0.74 23.46
C TYR A 251 13.73 0.61 23.59
N ILE A 252 12.40 0.63 23.51
CA ILE A 252 11.60 1.87 23.65
C ILE A 252 11.78 2.47 25.05
N ILE A 253 11.65 1.67 26.11
CA ILE A 253 11.81 2.12 27.50
C ILE A 253 13.23 2.67 27.73
N LEU A 254 14.26 1.94 27.28
CA LEU A 254 15.65 2.37 27.41
C LEU A 254 15.93 3.64 26.60
N THR A 255 15.31 3.81 25.44
CA THR A 255 15.44 5.04 24.63
C THR A 255 14.97 6.27 25.42
N PHE A 256 13.76 6.22 26.00
CA PHE A 256 13.24 7.34 26.79
C PHE A 256 13.99 7.55 28.11
N ALA A 257 14.38 6.48 28.80
CA ALA A 257 15.26 6.57 29.96
C ALA A 257 16.61 7.22 29.60
N GLY A 258 17.16 6.88 28.44
CA GLY A 258 18.40 7.43 27.91
C GLY A 258 18.28 8.90 27.53
N LEU A 259 17.13 9.30 27.00
CA LEU A 259 16.81 10.71 26.75
C LEU A 259 16.79 11.49 28.07
N ALA A 260 16.11 10.96 29.09
CA ALA A 260 16.07 11.58 30.41
C ALA A 260 17.48 11.72 31.02
N VAL A 261 18.28 10.66 31.00
CA VAL A 261 19.67 10.67 31.47
C VAL A 261 20.50 11.69 30.68
N SER A 262 20.38 11.73 29.36
CA SER A 262 21.11 12.66 28.51
C SER A 262 20.75 14.11 28.82
N VAL A 263 19.47 14.41 29.04
CA VAL A 263 19.00 15.75 29.46
C VAL A 263 19.57 16.12 30.83
N LEU A 264 19.59 15.19 31.78
CA LEU A 264 20.15 15.42 33.12
C LEU A 264 21.65 15.72 33.07
N GLU A 265 22.44 14.92 32.37
CA GLU A 265 23.90 15.14 32.26
C GLU A 265 24.23 16.39 31.43
N TYR A 266 23.43 16.71 30.41
CA TYR A 266 23.53 17.97 29.69
C TYR A 266 23.24 19.16 30.61
N LYS A 267 22.20 19.10 31.45
CA LYS A 267 21.91 20.15 32.44
C LYS A 267 23.09 20.36 33.39
N ARG A 268 23.77 19.28 33.81
CA ARG A 268 25.03 19.31 34.61
C ARG A 268 26.24 19.87 33.87
N GLY A 269 26.12 20.24 32.60
CA GLY A 269 27.18 20.91 31.84
C GLY A 269 27.98 20.01 30.90
N VAL A 270 27.64 18.72 30.80
CA VAL A 270 28.37 17.78 29.96
C VAL A 270 27.85 17.83 28.52
N LEU A 271 28.50 18.66 27.69
CA LEU A 271 28.03 18.98 26.33
C LEU A 271 27.83 17.74 25.44
N LYS A 272 28.65 16.68 25.53
CA LYS A 272 28.53 15.50 24.65
C LYS A 272 27.15 14.84 24.65
N TYR A 273 26.35 15.00 25.72
CA TYR A 273 24.99 14.46 25.77
C TYR A 273 24.00 15.24 24.89
N SER A 274 24.31 16.46 24.47
CA SER A 274 23.48 17.18 23.49
C SER A 274 23.49 16.50 22.12
N VAL A 275 24.52 15.72 21.78
CA VAL A 275 24.61 14.99 20.51
C VAL A 275 23.54 13.88 20.44
N ALA A 276 23.36 13.11 21.52
CA ALA A 276 22.33 12.07 21.56
C ALA A 276 20.91 12.67 21.56
N ILE A 277 20.70 13.78 22.29
CA ILE A 277 19.42 14.52 22.29
C ILE A 277 19.12 15.06 20.88
N ALA A 278 20.10 15.69 20.24
CA ALA A 278 19.96 16.21 18.88
C ALA A 278 19.71 15.11 17.86
N GLY A 279 20.30 13.93 18.08
CA GLY A 279 20.03 12.78 17.24
C GLY A 279 18.57 12.36 17.28
N PHE A 280 18.06 12.11 18.49
CA PHE A 280 16.65 11.76 18.72
C PHE A 280 15.68 12.81 18.17
N LEU A 281 15.89 14.09 18.52
CA LEU A 281 15.01 15.18 18.10
C LEU A 281 15.03 15.39 16.57
N GLY A 282 16.17 15.16 15.92
CA GLY A 282 16.28 15.28 14.46
C GLY A 282 15.50 14.21 13.69
N PHE A 283 15.24 13.05 14.30
CA PHE A 283 14.40 11.99 13.72
C PHE A 283 12.90 12.17 13.97
N LEU A 284 12.47 13.08 14.86
CA LEU A 284 11.05 13.30 15.13
C LEU A 284 10.20 13.62 13.89
N PRO A 285 10.67 14.39 12.88
CA PRO A 285 9.91 14.61 11.66
C PRO A 285 9.52 13.32 10.93
N ALA A 286 10.29 12.23 11.09
CA ALA A 286 9.95 10.93 10.49
C ALA A 286 8.67 10.32 11.08
N PHE A 287 8.18 10.79 12.24
CA PHE A 287 6.86 10.40 12.76
C PHE A 287 5.71 10.82 11.85
N ALA A 288 5.86 11.90 11.08
CA ALA A 288 4.85 12.32 10.11
C ALA A 288 4.68 11.30 8.96
N TYR A 289 5.64 10.40 8.78
CA TYR A 289 5.68 9.36 7.75
C TYR A 289 5.30 7.97 8.26
N GLY A 290 4.58 7.88 9.39
CA GLY A 290 4.03 6.62 9.89
C GLY A 290 5.08 5.68 10.48
N PRO A 291 5.13 4.38 10.09
CA PRO A 291 6.04 3.42 10.70
C PRO A 291 7.51 3.69 10.33
N ARG A 292 7.79 4.60 9.38
CA ARG A 292 9.14 4.94 8.93
C ARG A 292 10.03 5.49 10.02
N TYR A 293 9.47 6.08 11.08
CA TYR A 293 10.26 6.42 12.27
C TYR A 293 10.98 5.19 12.83
N PHE A 294 10.28 4.06 12.99
CA PHE A 294 10.84 2.83 13.55
C PHE A 294 11.78 2.10 12.58
N LEU A 295 11.73 2.41 11.29
CA LEU A 295 12.68 1.93 10.29
C LEU A 295 14.00 2.72 10.32
N HIS A 296 13.95 4.05 10.46
CA HIS A 296 15.13 4.91 10.25
C HIS A 296 15.78 5.47 11.54
N SER A 297 15.00 5.72 12.60
CA SER A 297 15.52 6.23 13.89
C SER A 297 16.29 5.24 14.80
N PRO A 298 16.28 3.90 14.59
CA PRO A 298 16.95 2.96 15.51
C PRO A 298 18.40 3.26 15.82
N VAL A 299 19.17 3.82 14.89
CA VAL A 299 20.56 4.25 15.15
C VAL A 299 20.62 5.32 16.24
N ALA A 300 19.78 6.36 16.16
CA ALA A 300 19.74 7.44 17.16
C ALA A 300 19.19 6.95 18.51
N ASN A 301 18.13 6.15 18.48
CA ASN A 301 17.47 5.65 19.69
C ASN A 301 18.36 4.64 20.44
N SER A 302 19.10 3.80 19.72
CA SER A 302 20.04 2.84 20.32
C SER A 302 21.21 3.54 21.02
N ILE A 303 21.62 4.73 20.57
CA ILE A 303 22.58 5.57 21.30
C ILE A 303 22.02 5.92 22.69
N LEU A 304 20.77 6.39 22.75
CA LEU A 304 20.11 6.72 24.01
C LEU A 304 19.92 5.47 24.89
N ALA A 305 19.46 4.37 24.32
CA ALA A 305 19.27 3.13 25.05
C ALA A 305 20.58 2.61 25.68
N GLY A 306 21.69 2.67 24.95
CA GLY A 306 23.01 2.30 25.46
C GLY A 306 23.49 3.22 26.59
N ILE A 307 23.22 4.53 26.49
CA ILE A 307 23.47 5.50 27.57
C ILE A 307 22.67 5.14 28.83
N ALA A 308 21.39 4.79 28.69
CA ALA A 308 20.53 4.40 29.81
C ALA A 308 21.05 3.15 30.52
N ALA A 309 21.35 2.10 29.75
CA ALA A 309 21.86 0.84 30.29
C ALA A 309 23.20 1.02 31.02
N ALA A 310 24.15 1.73 30.41
CA ALA A 310 25.44 2.01 31.03
C ALA A 310 25.29 2.83 32.31
N TRP A 311 24.41 3.84 32.31
CA TRP A 311 24.13 4.66 33.48
C TRP A 311 23.51 3.86 34.62
N ALA A 312 22.51 3.03 34.33
CA ALA A 312 21.84 2.18 35.32
C ALA A 312 22.83 1.22 36.00
N ILE A 313 23.66 0.54 35.21
CA ILE A 313 24.69 -0.39 35.71
C ILE A 313 25.68 0.33 36.61
N ARG A 314 26.16 1.53 36.23
CA ARG A 314 27.05 2.33 37.08
C ARG A 314 26.38 2.71 38.40
N LYS A 315 25.10 3.09 38.37
CA LYS A 315 24.36 3.46 39.59
C LYS A 315 24.13 2.28 40.52
N ILE A 316 23.87 1.10 39.97
CA ILE A 316 23.74 -0.14 40.75
C ILE A 316 25.06 -0.48 41.44
N HIS A 317 26.18 -0.46 40.70
CA HIS A 317 27.50 -0.70 41.30
C HIS A 317 27.87 0.34 42.38
N GLN A 318 27.43 1.59 42.25
CA GLN A 318 27.66 2.62 43.27
C GLN A 318 26.81 2.41 44.53
N LYS A 319 25.56 1.95 44.38
CA LYS A 319 24.59 1.85 45.47
C LYS A 319 24.68 0.52 46.22
N PHE A 320 24.97 -0.57 45.51
CA PHE A 320 24.98 -1.92 46.05
C PHE A 320 26.39 -2.52 45.93
N ASN A 321 27.05 -2.71 47.08
CA ASN A 321 28.33 -3.41 47.14
C ASN A 321 28.15 -4.93 47.20
N GLY A 322 29.13 -5.68 46.70
CA GLY A 322 29.15 -7.14 46.79
C GLY A 322 28.31 -7.87 45.73
N TRP A 323 27.80 -9.05 46.07
CA TRP A 323 27.11 -9.96 45.14
C TRP A 323 25.82 -9.37 44.56
N HIS A 324 25.00 -8.68 45.36
CA HIS A 324 23.72 -8.12 44.92
C HIS A 324 23.86 -7.09 43.80
N GLY A 325 24.86 -6.19 43.91
CA GLY A 325 25.15 -5.22 42.85
C GLY A 325 25.61 -5.88 41.55
N LYS A 326 26.46 -6.93 41.66
CA LYS A 326 26.90 -7.73 40.51
C LYS A 326 25.73 -8.48 39.86
N ALA A 327 24.87 -9.12 40.65
CA ALA A 327 23.72 -9.87 40.16
C ALA A 327 22.73 -8.96 39.41
N LEU A 328 22.41 -7.79 39.96
CA LEU A 328 21.48 -6.85 39.33
C LEU A 328 22.07 -6.20 38.07
N ALA A 329 23.37 -5.87 38.06
CA ALA A 329 24.06 -5.41 36.86
C ALA A 329 24.08 -6.49 35.77
N SER A 330 24.37 -7.74 36.12
CA SER A 330 24.32 -8.88 35.20
C SER A 330 22.93 -9.11 34.65
N ALA A 331 21.87 -8.96 35.46
CA ALA A 331 20.50 -9.07 34.99
C ALA A 331 20.16 -8.04 33.90
N ILE A 332 20.59 -6.78 34.04
CA ILE A 332 20.41 -5.76 33.01
C ILE A 332 21.18 -6.11 31.73
N ILE A 333 22.43 -6.55 31.87
CA ILE A 333 23.24 -6.99 30.72
C ILE A 333 22.55 -8.14 29.99
N LEU A 334 22.05 -9.13 30.73
CA LEU A 334 21.32 -10.27 30.18
C LEU A 334 20.02 -9.84 29.50
N ILE A 335 19.26 -8.89 30.07
CA ILE A 335 18.04 -8.36 29.44
C ILE A 335 18.36 -7.63 28.13
N VAL A 336 19.44 -6.84 28.09
CA VAL A 336 19.87 -6.14 26.87
C VAL A 336 20.38 -7.13 25.82
N ALA A 337 21.14 -8.15 26.23
CA ALA A 337 21.64 -9.19 25.33
C ALA A 337 20.53 -10.13 24.83
N PHE A 338 19.58 -10.50 25.69
CA PHE A 338 18.48 -11.41 25.36
C PHE A 338 17.57 -10.84 24.27
N GLN A 339 17.48 -9.51 24.16
CA GLN A 339 16.75 -8.86 23.07
C GLN A 339 17.30 -9.19 21.68
N SER A 340 18.60 -9.44 21.57
CA SER A 340 19.21 -9.88 20.31
C SER A 340 18.77 -11.28 19.91
N VAL A 341 18.09 -12.04 20.78
CA VAL A 341 17.55 -13.39 20.51
C VAL A 341 16.02 -13.36 20.45
N CYS A 342 15.36 -12.58 21.31
CA CYS A 342 13.91 -12.47 21.39
C CYS A 342 13.51 -10.99 21.48
N GLU A 343 12.70 -10.50 20.55
CA GLU A 343 12.23 -9.12 20.55
C GLU A 343 10.88 -9.00 21.28
N PRO A 344 10.82 -8.58 22.56
CA PRO A 344 9.55 -8.51 23.28
C PRO A 344 8.68 -7.35 22.77
N SER A 345 7.51 -7.67 22.20
CA SER A 345 6.49 -6.70 21.76
C SER A 345 5.14 -6.95 22.42
N ILE A 346 4.35 -5.89 22.64
CA ILE A 346 2.98 -5.99 23.20
C ILE A 346 1.96 -6.33 22.09
N GLY A 347 2.23 -5.90 20.85
CA GLY A 347 1.40 -6.23 19.70
C GLY A 347 1.59 -7.67 19.25
N LEU A 348 0.48 -8.42 19.13
CA LEU A 348 0.45 -9.65 18.34
C LEU A 348 0.83 -9.29 16.89
N ARG A 349 2.08 -9.56 16.47
CA ARG A 349 2.59 -9.30 15.10
C ARG A 349 1.84 -10.02 13.96
N GLY A 350 0.72 -10.70 14.25
CA GLY A 350 -0.06 -11.49 13.29
C GLY A 350 -1.20 -10.78 12.57
N ARG A 351 -1.39 -9.45 12.69
CA ARG A 351 -2.62 -8.78 12.22
C ARG A 351 -2.43 -7.70 11.15
N TRP A 352 -1.42 -7.81 10.30
CA TRP A 352 -1.30 -6.93 9.12
C TRP A 352 -2.11 -7.38 7.89
N LEU A 353 -2.97 -8.42 7.98
CA LEU A 353 -4.17 -8.71 7.15
C LEU A 353 -4.65 -10.17 7.43
N PRO A 354 -5.94 -10.51 7.29
CA PRO A 354 -6.38 -11.91 7.34
C PRO A 354 -5.80 -12.65 6.13
N ARG A 355 -4.90 -13.62 6.38
CA ARG A 355 -4.48 -14.57 5.35
C ARG A 355 -5.33 -15.82 5.45
N GLY A 356 -5.84 -16.26 4.30
CA GLY A 356 -6.59 -17.50 4.15
C GLY A 356 -5.77 -18.74 4.55
N PRO A 357 -6.43 -19.90 4.62
CA PRO A 357 -5.85 -21.13 5.11
C PRO A 357 -4.66 -21.56 4.23
N GLY A 358 -3.50 -21.80 4.84
CA GLY A 358 -2.38 -22.49 4.18
C GLY A 358 -1.01 -21.81 4.18
N GLN A 359 -0.83 -20.60 4.73
CA GLN A 359 0.51 -20.02 4.91
C GLN A 359 0.91 -20.03 6.39
N PRO A 360 2.00 -20.71 6.79
CA PRO A 360 2.49 -20.68 8.16
C PRO A 360 2.84 -19.23 8.51
N GLY A 361 1.99 -18.60 9.33
CA GLY A 361 2.19 -17.24 9.79
C GLY A 361 3.44 -17.17 10.65
N TRP A 362 4.39 -16.30 10.28
CA TRP A 362 5.55 -15.98 11.10
C TRP A 362 5.08 -15.26 12.37
N HIS A 363 4.86 -16.01 13.43
CA HIS A 363 4.34 -15.50 14.69
C HIS A 363 5.43 -14.78 15.51
N GLY A 364 5.28 -13.47 15.70
CA GLY A 364 5.39 -12.85 17.02
C GLY A 364 6.73 -12.26 17.46
N CYS A 365 7.83 -13.03 17.47
CA CYS A 365 9.00 -12.66 18.30
C CYS A 365 10.36 -13.09 17.70
N GLN A 366 10.62 -12.83 16.41
CA GLN A 366 11.96 -13.08 15.87
C GLN A 366 12.81 -11.82 15.90
N SER A 367 13.97 -11.92 16.55
CA SER A 367 15.05 -10.94 16.52
C SER A 367 15.86 -11.04 15.21
N PRO A 368 16.65 -10.01 14.87
CA PRO A 368 17.57 -10.07 13.71
C PRO A 368 18.43 -11.34 13.67
N LEU A 369 19.05 -11.70 14.79
CA LEU A 369 19.92 -12.87 14.87
C LEU A 369 19.16 -14.17 14.60
N MET A 370 17.93 -14.30 15.11
CA MET A 370 17.10 -15.48 14.86
C MET A 370 16.70 -15.57 13.39
N SER A 371 16.33 -14.44 12.78
CA SER A 371 15.99 -14.39 11.36
C SER A 371 17.18 -14.79 10.48
N GLU A 372 18.38 -14.32 10.79
CA GLU A 372 19.60 -14.71 10.08
C GLU A 372 19.95 -16.19 10.27
N ILE A 373 19.78 -16.76 11.47
CA ILE A 373 19.97 -18.21 11.70
C ILE A 373 18.98 -19.02 10.86
N MET A 374 17.71 -18.59 10.78
CA MET A 374 16.71 -19.25 9.94
C MET A 374 17.08 -19.17 8.46
N MET A 375 17.51 -18.01 7.98
CA MET A 375 17.99 -17.84 6.61
C MET A 375 19.21 -18.71 6.30
N ALA A 376 20.18 -18.78 7.22
CA ALA A 376 21.34 -19.65 7.09
C ALA A 376 21.00 -21.15 7.06
N ARG A 377 19.80 -21.53 7.53
CA ARG A 377 19.24 -22.90 7.42
C ARG A 377 18.41 -23.12 6.15
N GLY A 378 18.33 -22.14 5.26
CA GLY A 378 17.57 -22.22 4.01
C GLY A 378 16.09 -21.84 4.14
N THR A 379 15.66 -21.28 5.28
CA THR A 379 14.28 -20.82 5.43
C THR A 379 14.07 -19.53 4.63
N ALA A 380 13.10 -19.53 3.71
CA ALA A 380 12.74 -18.35 2.95
C ALA A 380 12.08 -17.28 3.82
N LEU A 381 12.39 -16.00 3.56
CA LEU A 381 11.69 -14.87 4.16
C LEU A 381 10.27 -14.78 3.57
N SER A 382 9.23 -14.99 4.38
CA SER A 382 7.84 -14.91 3.91
C SER A 382 7.11 -13.69 4.50
N ASP A 383 6.94 -12.64 3.71
CA ASP A 383 6.03 -11.51 3.99
C ASP A 383 5.21 -11.23 2.71
N PRO A 384 3.91 -10.87 2.79
CA PRO A 384 3.12 -10.54 1.60
C PRO A 384 3.75 -9.48 0.68
N TRP A 385 4.55 -8.59 1.26
CA TRP A 385 5.20 -7.48 0.57
C TRP A 385 6.69 -7.70 0.31
N MET A 386 7.33 -8.68 0.96
CA MET A 386 8.73 -9.02 0.72
C MET A 386 8.85 -10.36 0.02
N PHE A 387 9.44 -10.32 -1.17
CA PHE A 387 9.96 -11.50 -1.85
C PHE A 387 11.49 -11.46 -1.78
N SER A 388 12.15 -12.60 -1.95
CA SER A 388 13.59 -12.59 -2.22
C SER A 388 13.80 -12.27 -3.69
N CYS A 389 14.75 -11.40 -4.04
CA CYS A 389 15.16 -11.24 -5.44
C CYS A 389 15.81 -12.51 -6.01
N SER A 390 16.16 -13.47 -5.15
CA SER A 390 16.66 -14.80 -5.49
C SER A 390 15.57 -15.89 -5.36
N ASP A 391 14.29 -15.51 -5.27
CA ASP A 391 13.16 -16.46 -5.21
C ASP A 391 13.14 -17.34 -6.48
N PRO A 392 13.23 -18.68 -6.36
CA PRO A 392 13.22 -19.58 -7.51
C PRO A 392 12.00 -19.39 -8.42
N ASP A 393 10.84 -19.03 -7.87
CA ASP A 393 9.64 -18.80 -8.66
C ASP A 393 9.74 -17.54 -9.53
N LEU A 394 10.41 -16.50 -9.03
CA LEU A 394 10.68 -15.28 -9.79
C LEU A 394 11.75 -15.51 -10.86
N VAL A 395 12.77 -16.30 -10.56
CA VAL A 395 13.80 -16.69 -11.54
C VAL A 395 13.16 -17.49 -12.67
N ALA A 396 12.31 -18.47 -12.35
CA ALA A 396 11.58 -19.26 -13.34
C ALA A 396 10.67 -18.38 -14.21
N LEU A 397 9.97 -17.43 -13.60
CA LEU A 397 9.17 -16.43 -14.31
C LEU A 397 10.02 -15.57 -15.25
N SER A 398 11.16 -15.05 -14.80
CA SER A 398 12.06 -14.23 -15.64
C SER A 398 12.60 -15.01 -16.83
N ASN A 399 13.03 -16.26 -16.62
CA ASN A 399 13.50 -17.13 -17.70
C ASN A 399 12.40 -17.41 -18.72
N TRP A 400 11.18 -17.73 -18.24
CA TRP A 400 10.05 -17.94 -19.14
C TRP A 400 9.74 -16.69 -19.96
N ILE A 401 9.77 -15.49 -19.36
CA ILE A 401 9.58 -14.22 -20.09
C ILE A 401 10.64 -14.03 -21.17
N ILE A 402 11.91 -14.30 -20.84
CA ILE A 402 13.03 -14.17 -21.80
C ILE A 402 12.84 -15.09 -23.01
N GLU A 403 12.38 -16.32 -22.77
CA GLU A 403 12.22 -17.35 -23.79
C GLU A 403 10.97 -17.16 -24.67
N ASN A 404 9.89 -16.60 -24.10
CA ASN A 404 8.57 -16.63 -24.75
C ASN A 404 8.06 -15.24 -25.16
N ILE A 405 8.62 -14.16 -24.61
CA ILE A 405 8.12 -12.80 -24.87
C ILE A 405 9.16 -11.98 -25.65
N PRO A 406 8.77 -11.35 -26.78
CA PRO A 406 9.61 -10.43 -27.54
C PRO A 406 10.18 -9.29 -26.68
N GLU A 407 11.33 -8.75 -27.06
CA GLU A 407 12.00 -7.68 -26.30
C GLU A 407 11.27 -6.33 -26.39
N ASP A 408 10.52 -6.09 -27.47
CA ASP A 408 9.76 -4.87 -27.74
C ASP A 408 8.37 -4.86 -27.06
N GLU A 409 7.95 -5.99 -26.50
CA GLU A 409 6.68 -6.11 -25.80
C GLU A 409 6.73 -5.42 -24.43
N ILE A 410 5.71 -4.60 -24.13
CA ILE A 410 5.56 -3.95 -22.83
C ILE A 410 4.69 -4.84 -21.93
N LEU A 411 5.25 -5.23 -20.79
CA LEU A 411 4.57 -6.10 -19.83
C LEU A 411 3.70 -5.31 -18.85
N HIS A 412 2.52 -5.85 -18.56
CA HIS A 412 1.56 -5.26 -17.63
C HIS A 412 1.71 -5.87 -16.23
N VAL A 413 2.36 -5.13 -15.33
CA VAL A 413 2.72 -5.64 -14.00
C VAL A 413 2.21 -4.71 -12.89
N PRO A 414 1.09 -5.04 -12.22
CA PRO A 414 0.42 -4.11 -11.30
C PRO A 414 1.23 -3.85 -10.01
N MET A 415 2.18 -4.71 -9.68
CA MET A 415 3.00 -4.57 -8.48
C MET A 415 4.35 -3.94 -8.84
N GLY A 416 4.55 -2.67 -8.50
CA GLY A 416 5.74 -1.88 -8.89
C GLY A 416 7.07 -2.58 -8.65
N ALA A 417 7.27 -3.17 -7.46
CA ALA A 417 8.50 -3.89 -7.12
C ALA A 417 8.78 -5.09 -8.03
N VAL A 418 7.77 -5.86 -8.41
CA VAL A 418 7.92 -6.99 -9.34
C VAL A 418 8.05 -6.52 -10.78
N ALA A 419 7.38 -5.43 -11.16
CA ALA A 419 7.56 -4.81 -12.48
C ALA A 419 9.03 -4.45 -12.69
N THR A 420 9.59 -3.74 -11.72
CA THR A 420 10.98 -3.33 -11.69
C THR A 420 11.95 -4.51 -11.69
N TYR A 421 11.63 -5.57 -10.93
CA TYR A 421 12.42 -6.81 -10.94
C TYR A 421 12.44 -7.47 -12.31
N ILE A 422 11.28 -7.57 -12.98
CA ILE A 422 11.18 -8.14 -14.32
C ILE A 422 12.02 -7.33 -15.30
N THR A 423 11.93 -6.00 -15.30
CA THR A 423 12.75 -5.17 -16.18
C THR A 423 14.24 -5.35 -15.89
N LEU A 424 14.62 -5.45 -14.61
CA LEU A 424 16.00 -5.67 -14.19
C LEU A 424 16.58 -6.99 -14.72
N THR A 425 15.83 -8.09 -14.64
CA THR A 425 16.32 -9.44 -14.95
C THR A 425 16.10 -9.85 -16.39
N THR A 426 15.11 -9.28 -17.07
CA THR A 426 14.71 -9.68 -18.43
C THR A 426 15.00 -8.61 -19.49
N GLY A 427 15.19 -7.35 -19.08
CA GLY A 427 15.29 -6.21 -19.99
C GLY A 427 13.95 -5.78 -20.60
N ARG A 428 12.85 -6.51 -20.39
CA ARG A 428 11.53 -6.16 -20.93
C ARG A 428 10.95 -4.98 -20.17
N LEU A 429 10.41 -4.01 -20.92
CA LEU A 429 9.83 -2.81 -20.34
C LEU A 429 8.51 -3.12 -19.63
N THR A 430 8.20 -2.34 -18.60
CA THR A 430 6.93 -2.45 -17.88
C THR A 430 6.20 -1.14 -17.85
N ASP A 431 4.88 -1.21 -17.89
CA ASP A 431 3.97 -0.05 -17.86
C ASP A 431 3.66 0.48 -16.44
N SER A 432 4.45 0.03 -15.47
CA SER A 432 4.30 0.26 -14.05
C SER A 432 5.68 0.48 -13.43
N GLY A 433 5.71 0.88 -12.16
CA GLY A 433 6.94 1.18 -11.45
C GLY A 433 6.74 1.32 -9.95
N MET A 434 7.85 1.40 -9.21
CA MET A 434 7.86 1.45 -7.74
C MET A 434 7.19 2.72 -7.19
N TYR A 435 7.54 3.89 -7.74
CA TYR A 435 7.21 5.19 -7.16
C TYR A 435 6.03 5.87 -7.85
N GLY A 436 4.82 5.43 -7.47
CA GLY A 436 3.56 6.02 -7.95
C GLY A 436 3.33 7.49 -7.53
N GLU A 437 4.18 8.06 -6.67
CA GLU A 437 4.21 9.49 -6.36
C GLU A 437 4.88 10.34 -7.45
N VAL A 438 5.64 9.75 -8.38
CA VAL A 438 6.30 10.48 -9.47
C VAL A 438 5.62 10.15 -10.79
N ARG A 439 4.48 10.80 -11.07
CA ARG A 439 3.65 10.55 -12.26
C ARG A 439 2.78 11.75 -12.59
N THR A 440 2.31 11.85 -13.82
CA THR A 440 1.25 12.81 -14.24
C THR A 440 0.00 12.05 -14.67
N GLU A 441 -1.15 12.74 -14.68
CA GLU A 441 -2.41 12.16 -15.19
C GLU A 441 -2.32 11.85 -16.69
N GLU A 442 -1.66 12.73 -17.45
CA GLU A 442 -1.37 12.54 -18.88
C GLU A 442 -0.55 11.27 -19.14
N MET A 443 0.53 11.05 -18.38
CA MET A 443 1.34 9.83 -18.46
C MET A 443 0.50 8.58 -18.21
N MET A 444 -0.36 8.60 -17.19
CA MET A 444 -1.23 7.47 -16.88
C MET A 444 -2.29 7.25 -17.97
N ALA A 445 -2.80 8.30 -18.59
CA ALA A 445 -3.75 8.21 -19.71
C ALA A 445 -3.09 7.58 -20.95
N GLU A 446 -1.86 7.98 -21.29
CA GLU A 446 -1.11 7.39 -22.41
C GLU A 446 -0.76 5.92 -22.17
N ILE A 447 -0.33 5.57 -20.95
CA ILE A 447 -0.13 4.16 -20.56
C ILE A 447 -1.43 3.37 -20.72
N GLN A 448 -2.57 3.91 -20.27
CA GLN A 448 -3.87 3.27 -20.42
C GLN A 448 -4.29 3.10 -21.88
N LYS A 449 -3.98 4.06 -22.75
CA LYS A 449 -4.20 3.93 -24.20
C LYS A 449 -3.40 2.77 -24.81
N GLY A 450 -2.21 2.47 -24.25
CA GLY A 450 -1.36 1.34 -24.63
C GLY A 450 -1.78 -0.03 -24.04
N ARG A 451 -2.46 -0.06 -22.88
CA ARG A 451 -2.89 -1.28 -22.13
C ARG A 451 -3.97 -2.15 -22.80
N LYS A 452 -4.23 -2.01 -24.10
CA LYS A 452 -5.45 -2.51 -24.74
C LYS A 452 -5.47 -4.03 -24.97
N SER A 453 -4.32 -4.70 -24.95
CA SER A 453 -4.11 -6.16 -25.02
C SER A 453 -2.66 -6.44 -24.64
N GLY A 454 -2.36 -7.55 -23.94
CA GLY A 454 -0.97 -7.85 -23.60
C GLY A 454 -0.78 -8.91 -22.53
N ILE A 455 0.48 -9.10 -22.15
CA ILE A 455 0.92 -10.10 -21.18
C ILE A 455 0.93 -9.51 -19.76
N PHE A 456 0.09 -10.05 -18.89
CA PHE A 456 -0.03 -9.65 -17.49
C PHE A 456 0.77 -10.59 -16.61
N VAL A 457 1.59 -10.02 -15.71
CA VAL A 457 2.23 -10.80 -14.65
C VAL A 457 1.55 -10.50 -13.32
N LEU A 458 0.87 -11.50 -12.76
CA LEU A 458 0.03 -11.35 -11.58
C LEU A 458 0.51 -12.23 -10.43
N LYS A 459 0.18 -11.81 -9.20
CA LYS A 459 0.03 -12.75 -8.07
C LYS A 459 -1.43 -13.21 -8.01
N PRO A 460 -1.80 -14.39 -8.53
CA PRO A 460 -3.20 -14.76 -8.77
C PRO A 460 -4.05 -14.88 -7.49
N TYR A 461 -3.43 -15.09 -6.32
CA TYR A 461 -4.14 -15.10 -5.02
C TYR A 461 -4.06 -13.78 -4.25
N GLY A 462 -3.42 -12.75 -4.80
CA GLY A 462 -3.43 -11.39 -4.26
C GLY A 462 -4.69 -10.62 -4.69
N PRO A 463 -5.07 -9.55 -3.96
CA PRO A 463 -6.27 -8.75 -4.27
C PRO A 463 -6.28 -8.19 -5.70
N GLY A 464 -5.11 -7.90 -6.27
CA GLY A 464 -4.97 -7.40 -7.65
C GLY A 464 -5.07 -8.48 -8.73
N GLY A 465 -4.50 -9.68 -8.48
CA GLY A 465 -4.51 -10.77 -9.46
C GLY A 465 -5.88 -11.42 -9.61
N ARG A 466 -6.59 -11.65 -8.49
CA ARG A 466 -8.00 -12.09 -8.52
C ARG A 466 -8.86 -11.09 -9.28
N ARG A 467 -8.64 -9.80 -9.05
CA ARG A 467 -9.40 -8.71 -9.66
C ARG A 467 -9.17 -8.60 -11.18
N ILE A 468 -7.96 -8.83 -11.67
CA ILE A 468 -7.69 -8.78 -13.13
C ILE A 468 -8.22 -10.03 -13.83
N LEU A 469 -8.04 -11.21 -13.23
CA LEU A 469 -8.56 -12.49 -13.75
C LEU A 469 -10.10 -12.59 -13.70
N THR A 470 -10.76 -11.88 -12.80
CA THR A 470 -12.22 -11.72 -12.83
C THR A 470 -12.68 -10.68 -13.86
N VAL A 471 -11.78 -9.84 -14.40
CA VAL A 471 -12.12 -8.72 -15.31
C VAL A 471 -12.00 -9.01 -16.79
N TYR A 472 -11.03 -9.81 -17.19
CA TYR A 472 -10.82 -10.05 -18.60
C TYR A 472 -10.67 -11.55 -18.86
N PRO A 473 -11.34 -12.08 -19.91
CA PRO A 473 -11.06 -13.44 -20.37
C PRO A 473 -9.58 -13.50 -20.79
N GLY A 474 -8.85 -14.40 -20.17
CA GLY A 474 -7.41 -14.52 -20.39
C GLY A 474 -6.98 -15.98 -20.35
N LYS A 475 -5.89 -16.26 -21.06
CA LYS A 475 -5.25 -17.57 -21.06
C LYS A 475 -4.02 -17.50 -20.16
N GLU A 476 -3.98 -18.35 -19.14
CA GLU A 476 -2.75 -18.55 -18.38
C GLU A 476 -1.71 -19.19 -19.30
N LEU A 477 -0.59 -18.50 -19.51
CA LEU A 477 0.53 -18.97 -20.31
C LEU A 477 1.58 -19.67 -19.45
N PHE A 478 1.75 -19.21 -18.21
CA PHE A 478 2.76 -19.74 -17.30
C PHE A 478 2.38 -19.50 -15.83
N ARG A 479 2.89 -20.37 -14.96
CA ARG A 479 2.77 -20.25 -13.52
C ARG A 479 4.00 -20.82 -12.82
N SER A 480 4.55 -20.04 -11.88
CA SER A 480 5.53 -20.52 -10.90
C SER A 480 5.16 -20.00 -9.53
N GLY A 481 4.83 -20.92 -8.62
CA GLY A 481 4.39 -20.61 -7.26
C GLY A 481 3.25 -19.58 -7.21
N GLN A 482 3.55 -18.42 -6.63
CA GLN A 482 2.60 -17.32 -6.48
C GLN A 482 2.56 -16.34 -7.67
N TYR A 483 3.26 -16.60 -8.76
CA TYR A 483 3.29 -15.73 -9.94
C TYR A 483 2.70 -16.44 -11.15
N ALA A 484 1.92 -15.73 -11.94
CA ALA A 484 1.33 -16.24 -13.17
C ALA A 484 1.47 -15.21 -14.29
N VAL A 485 1.71 -15.71 -15.49
CA VAL A 485 1.67 -14.93 -16.73
C VAL A 485 0.37 -15.25 -17.45
N ILE A 486 -0.44 -14.23 -17.70
CA ILE A 486 -1.74 -14.37 -18.32
C ILE A 486 -1.79 -13.45 -19.53
N GLU A 487 -2.10 -14.03 -20.68
CA GLU A 487 -2.46 -13.27 -21.87
C GLU A 487 -3.91 -12.85 -21.74
N ILE A 488 -4.15 -11.54 -21.76
CA ILE A 488 -5.50 -11.00 -21.70
C ILE A 488 -5.92 -10.58 -23.10
N TYR A 489 -6.97 -11.20 -23.60
CA TYR A 489 -7.58 -10.82 -24.87
C TYR A 489 -8.52 -9.65 -24.63
N ARG A 490 -8.36 -8.61 -25.44
CA ARG A 490 -9.38 -7.57 -25.51
C ARG A 490 -10.66 -8.23 -26.04
N PRO A 491 -11.81 -8.10 -25.37
CA PRO A 491 -13.05 -8.22 -26.11
C PRO A 491 -12.99 -7.15 -27.20
N GLU A 492 -13.02 -7.55 -28.48
CA GLU A 492 -13.24 -6.60 -29.57
C GLU A 492 -14.35 -5.65 -29.12
N HIS A 493 -14.13 -4.34 -29.24
CA HIS A 493 -15.11 -3.32 -28.86
C HIS A 493 -16.49 -3.84 -29.22
N ALA A 494 -17.26 -4.28 -28.23
CA ALA A 494 -18.63 -4.64 -28.46
C ALA A 494 -19.21 -3.41 -29.14
N ASN A 495 -19.66 -3.57 -30.37
CA ASN A 495 -20.17 -2.46 -31.17
C ASN A 495 -21.45 -1.99 -30.46
N LEU A 496 -21.32 -1.13 -29.45
CA LEU A 496 -22.42 -0.62 -28.62
C LEU A 496 -23.40 0.22 -29.45
N THR A 497 -23.05 0.54 -30.70
CA THR A 497 -23.96 1.01 -31.75
C THR A 497 -25.16 0.10 -31.98
N LEU A 498 -25.08 -1.21 -31.68
CA LEU A 498 -26.21 -2.15 -31.70
C LEU A 498 -27.15 -2.02 -30.49
N LEU A 499 -26.79 -1.25 -29.47
CA LEU A 499 -27.57 -1.02 -28.25
C LEU A 499 -28.36 0.29 -28.25
N LYS A 500 -28.14 1.16 -29.25
CA LYS A 500 -28.97 2.35 -29.48
C LYS A 500 -30.43 1.90 -29.67
N GLY A 501 -31.27 2.25 -28.69
CA GLY A 501 -32.71 1.91 -28.67
C GLY A 501 -33.08 0.61 -27.94
N LYS A 502 -32.13 -0.17 -27.40
CA LYS A 502 -32.39 -1.40 -26.62
C LYS A 502 -32.12 -1.29 -25.12
N VAL A 503 -31.37 -0.27 -24.70
CA VAL A 503 -31.03 -0.01 -23.28
C VAL A 503 -31.93 1.09 -22.74
N LYS A 504 -32.74 0.79 -21.73
CA LYS A 504 -33.53 1.78 -20.98
C LYS A 504 -32.81 2.12 -19.70
N ILE A 505 -32.29 3.34 -19.57
CA ILE A 505 -31.60 3.75 -18.34
C ILE A 505 -32.64 3.87 -17.21
N GLY A 506 -32.61 2.93 -16.27
CA GLY A 506 -33.34 2.97 -15.00
C GLY A 506 -32.45 3.57 -13.92
N TRP A 507 -32.81 4.74 -13.40
CA TRP A 507 -32.04 5.41 -12.34
C TRP A 507 -32.23 4.75 -10.97
N ILE A 508 -31.21 4.81 -10.11
CA ILE A 508 -31.27 4.40 -8.70
C ILE A 508 -30.87 5.60 -7.84
N SER A 509 -31.83 6.36 -7.31
CA SER A 509 -31.54 7.23 -6.17
C SER A 509 -32.02 6.56 -4.91
N THR A 510 -31.11 6.23 -3.99
CA THR A 510 -31.44 5.95 -2.60
C THR A 510 -31.76 7.28 -1.93
N ALA A 511 -33.01 7.76 -2.01
CA ALA A 511 -33.53 8.97 -1.37
C ALA A 511 -32.43 9.98 -0.91
N GLY A 512 -31.69 10.52 -1.87
CA GLY A 512 -30.61 11.48 -1.65
C GLY A 512 -31.16 12.87 -1.30
N LYS A 513 -30.26 13.84 -1.14
CA LYS A 513 -30.66 15.24 -0.89
C LYS A 513 -31.52 15.73 -2.08
N PRO A 514 -32.47 16.66 -1.89
CA PRO A 514 -33.28 17.21 -2.98
C PRO A 514 -32.46 17.71 -4.18
N GLU A 515 -31.26 18.25 -3.91
CA GLU A 515 -30.27 18.67 -4.91
C GLU A 515 -29.85 17.54 -5.87
N ASP A 516 -29.74 16.29 -5.39
CA ASP A 516 -29.38 15.12 -6.20
C ASP A 516 -30.49 14.76 -7.19
N LEU A 517 -31.75 14.98 -6.79
CA LEU A 517 -32.92 14.68 -7.63
C LEU A 517 -33.13 15.74 -8.72
N GLU A 518 -32.88 17.02 -8.42
CA GLU A 518 -32.93 18.12 -9.39
C GLU A 518 -31.83 18.00 -10.45
N ASN A 519 -30.61 17.67 -10.02
CA ASN A 519 -29.49 17.38 -10.91
C ASN A 519 -29.79 16.20 -11.84
N ALA A 520 -30.43 15.15 -11.32
CA ALA A 520 -30.84 13.99 -12.11
C ALA A 520 -31.85 14.37 -13.20
N LYS A 521 -32.85 15.20 -12.88
CA LYS A 521 -33.85 15.67 -13.84
C LYS A 521 -33.20 16.46 -14.99
N LEU A 522 -32.38 17.45 -14.66
CA LEU A 522 -31.72 18.31 -15.66
C LEU A 522 -30.87 17.49 -16.64
N LEU A 523 -30.27 16.39 -16.17
CA LEU A 523 -29.47 15.52 -17.01
C LEU A 523 -30.29 14.51 -17.82
N LEU A 524 -31.40 13.99 -17.27
CA LEU A 524 -32.34 13.15 -18.04
C LEU A 524 -32.92 13.92 -19.24
N GLU A 525 -33.15 15.22 -19.07
CA GLU A 525 -33.55 16.14 -20.17
C GLU A 525 -32.45 16.23 -21.24
N GLN A 526 -31.18 16.34 -20.85
CA GLN A 526 -30.04 16.37 -21.78
C GLN A 526 -29.89 15.06 -22.56
N LEU A 527 -30.13 13.92 -21.92
CA LEU A 527 -30.01 12.59 -22.54
C LEU A 527 -31.29 12.15 -23.29
N ASN A 528 -32.35 12.98 -23.30
CA ASN A 528 -33.64 12.71 -23.94
C ASN A 528 -34.32 11.40 -23.49
N TYR A 529 -34.20 11.05 -22.22
CA TYR A 529 -34.89 9.89 -21.63
C TYR A 529 -36.26 10.30 -21.06
N LYS A 530 -37.22 9.37 -21.08
CA LYS A 530 -38.62 9.62 -20.65
C LYS A 530 -39.11 8.71 -19.53
N SER A 531 -38.25 7.87 -18.96
CA SER A 531 -38.59 6.96 -17.86
C SER A 531 -37.58 7.07 -16.74
N VAL A 532 -38.06 7.01 -15.49
CA VAL A 532 -37.22 7.11 -14.29
C VAL A 532 -37.74 6.15 -13.22
N THR A 533 -36.83 5.46 -12.56
CA THR A 533 -37.13 4.64 -11.38
C THR A 533 -36.44 5.27 -10.17
N VAL A 534 -37.06 5.20 -8.99
CA VAL A 534 -36.48 5.76 -7.75
C VAL A 534 -36.57 4.71 -6.66
N ILE A 535 -35.43 4.38 -6.03
CA ILE A 535 -35.38 3.39 -4.95
C ILE A 535 -35.68 4.07 -3.60
N VAL A 536 -36.71 3.61 -2.92
CA VAL A 536 -37.16 4.17 -1.64
C VAL A 536 -37.26 3.05 -0.60
N PRO A 537 -36.63 3.19 0.57
CA PRO A 537 -36.86 2.28 1.69
C PRO A 537 -38.34 2.28 2.09
N GLN A 538 -38.92 1.11 2.36
CA GLN A 538 -40.35 0.96 2.67
C GLN A 538 -40.83 1.88 3.81
N ASP A 539 -40.04 2.12 4.86
CA ASP A 539 -40.38 2.98 5.99
C ASP A 539 -40.39 4.48 5.66
N LYS A 540 -39.81 4.86 4.51
CA LYS A 540 -39.80 6.25 4.01
C LYS A 540 -40.95 6.52 3.05
N ILE A 541 -41.71 5.50 2.66
CA ILE A 541 -42.84 5.65 1.76
C ILE A 541 -43.99 6.35 2.47
N ASN A 542 -44.23 7.59 2.06
CA ASN A 542 -45.37 8.38 2.51
C ASN A 542 -45.85 9.28 1.37
N LYS A 543 -47.15 9.62 1.37
CA LYS A 543 -47.78 10.44 0.33
C LYS A 543 -47.02 11.73 0.03
N ARG A 544 -46.49 12.43 1.04
CA ARG A 544 -45.82 13.72 0.85
C ARG A 544 -44.54 13.56 0.03
N SER A 545 -43.67 12.62 0.41
CA SER A 545 -42.43 12.35 -0.31
C SER A 545 -42.67 11.88 -1.75
N LEU A 546 -43.70 11.06 -1.95
CA LEU A 546 -44.06 10.56 -3.28
C LEU A 546 -44.71 11.62 -4.19
N LEU A 547 -45.51 12.53 -3.63
CA LEU A 547 -46.04 13.68 -4.38
C LEU A 547 -44.90 14.59 -4.84
N THR A 548 -43.90 14.84 -4.00
CA THR A 548 -42.71 15.61 -4.38
C THR A 548 -41.95 14.94 -5.53
N LEU A 549 -41.81 13.61 -5.53
CA LEU A 549 -41.20 12.88 -6.64
C LEU A 549 -42.04 12.98 -7.92
N SER A 550 -43.37 12.85 -7.80
CA SER A 550 -44.32 12.95 -8.91
C SER A 550 -44.31 14.34 -9.55
N GLU A 551 -44.26 15.40 -8.74
CA GLU A 551 -44.13 16.79 -9.17
C GLU A 551 -42.77 17.06 -9.83
N LEU A 552 -41.67 16.58 -9.23
CA LEU A 552 -40.34 16.77 -9.77
C LEU A 552 -40.18 16.13 -11.15
N PHE A 553 -40.66 14.89 -11.31
CA PHE A 553 -40.59 14.13 -12.56
C PHE A 553 -41.87 14.22 -13.40
N GLN A 554 -42.62 15.32 -13.30
CA GLN A 554 -43.78 15.55 -14.16
C GLN A 554 -43.38 15.50 -15.64
N GLY A 555 -44.07 14.66 -16.42
CA GLY A 555 -43.75 14.42 -17.83
C GLY A 555 -42.88 13.18 -18.11
N TYR A 556 -42.42 12.49 -17.06
CA TYR A 556 -41.71 11.21 -17.14
C TYR A 556 -42.62 10.02 -16.77
N SER A 557 -42.31 8.84 -17.30
CA SER A 557 -42.82 7.57 -16.81
C SER A 557 -42.05 7.20 -15.52
N LEU A 558 -42.62 7.61 -14.38
CA LEU A 558 -42.04 7.39 -13.04
C LEU A 558 -42.47 6.02 -12.48
N ALA A 559 -41.51 5.25 -12.00
CA ALA A 559 -41.70 4.05 -11.19
C ALA A 559 -41.02 4.22 -9.82
N VAL A 560 -41.58 3.60 -8.79
CA VAL A 560 -40.97 3.56 -7.45
C VAL A 560 -40.58 2.14 -7.11
N GLU A 561 -39.30 1.95 -6.81
CA GLU A 561 -38.75 0.68 -6.36
C GLU A 561 -38.65 0.67 -4.84
N ILE A 562 -39.37 -0.24 -4.21
CA ILE A 562 -39.57 -0.33 -2.77
C ILE A 562 -38.61 -1.37 -2.21
N ILE A 563 -37.69 -0.97 -1.34
CA ILE A 563 -36.86 -1.93 -0.59
C ILE A 563 -37.77 -2.60 0.44
N VAL A 564 -38.11 -3.87 0.22
CA VAL A 564 -39.03 -4.59 1.10
C VAL A 564 -38.31 -4.93 2.42
N MET A 565 -38.84 -4.41 3.51
CA MET A 565 -38.35 -4.64 4.87
C MET A 565 -39.34 -5.43 5.72
N ASP A 566 -40.64 -5.28 5.46
CA ASP A 566 -41.70 -5.95 6.22
C ASP A 566 -42.94 -6.17 5.34
N TRP A 567 -43.26 -7.44 5.05
CA TRP A 567 -44.41 -7.81 4.23
C TRP A 567 -45.76 -7.41 4.83
N SER A 568 -45.86 -7.28 6.17
CA SER A 568 -47.12 -6.95 6.84
C SER A 568 -47.59 -5.51 6.58
N THR A 569 -46.66 -4.61 6.29
CA THR A 569 -46.93 -3.19 6.00
C THR A 569 -46.84 -2.85 4.51
N LEU A 570 -46.64 -3.85 3.65
CA LEU A 570 -46.45 -3.65 2.21
C LEU A 570 -47.70 -3.05 1.52
N GLN A 571 -48.89 -3.49 1.93
CA GLN A 571 -50.15 -2.96 1.38
C GLN A 571 -50.27 -1.45 1.59
N ASP A 572 -49.87 -0.95 2.75
CA ASP A 572 -49.90 0.47 3.06
C ASP A 572 -48.94 1.23 2.16
N ALA A 573 -47.70 0.74 2.00
CA ALA A 573 -46.73 1.35 1.08
C ALA A 573 -47.26 1.41 -0.37
N LEU A 574 -47.83 0.32 -0.87
CA LEU A 574 -48.41 0.25 -2.21
C LEU A 574 -49.63 1.18 -2.37
N ASN A 575 -50.48 1.29 -1.35
CA ASN A 575 -51.59 2.24 -1.32
C ASN A 575 -51.09 3.70 -1.37
N GLN A 576 -49.97 4.02 -0.70
CA GLN A 576 -49.36 5.35 -0.74
C GLN A 576 -48.80 5.67 -2.14
N VAL A 577 -48.18 4.69 -2.81
CA VAL A 577 -47.73 4.82 -4.21
C VAL A 577 -48.90 5.13 -5.12
N LYS A 578 -49.97 4.33 -5.05
CA LYS A 578 -51.21 4.55 -5.82
C LYS A 578 -51.82 5.93 -5.55
N ALA A 579 -51.93 6.33 -4.28
CA ALA A 579 -52.51 7.61 -3.88
C ALA A 579 -51.70 8.84 -4.34
N SER A 580 -50.46 8.64 -4.78
CA SER A 580 -49.56 9.68 -5.30
C SER A 580 -49.60 9.79 -6.83
N GLY A 581 -50.42 8.99 -7.50
CA GLY A 581 -50.59 9.00 -8.96
C GLY A 581 -49.49 8.28 -9.74
N ILE A 582 -48.61 7.54 -9.05
CA ILE A 582 -47.54 6.77 -9.67
C ILE A 582 -48.11 5.43 -10.15
N ALA A 583 -48.00 5.15 -11.45
CA ALA A 583 -48.65 4.01 -12.09
C ALA A 583 -47.92 2.67 -11.88
N LYS A 584 -46.64 2.70 -11.49
CA LYS A 584 -45.78 1.53 -11.41
C LYS A 584 -44.97 1.46 -10.10
N ALA A 585 -45.01 0.30 -9.45
CA ALA A 585 -44.18 -0.05 -8.31
C ALA A 585 -43.27 -1.25 -8.65
N ILE A 586 -42.11 -1.33 -8.02
CA ILE A 586 -41.17 -2.46 -8.13
C ILE A 586 -40.84 -2.90 -6.70
N LEU A 587 -40.92 -4.19 -6.39
CA LEU A 587 -40.62 -4.74 -5.07
C LEU A 587 -39.21 -5.31 -5.05
N LEU A 588 -38.27 -4.60 -4.43
CA LEU A 588 -36.88 -5.01 -4.32
C LEU A 588 -36.69 -5.97 -3.16
N ILE A 589 -36.35 -7.21 -3.53
CA ILE A 589 -36.06 -8.33 -2.64
C ILE A 589 -34.55 -8.51 -2.60
N SER A 590 -33.99 -8.46 -1.40
CA SER A 590 -32.57 -8.73 -1.15
C SER A 590 -32.39 -9.96 -0.27
N GLN A 591 -31.14 -10.42 -0.13
CA GLN A 591 -30.79 -11.48 0.82
C GLN A 591 -31.17 -11.13 2.28
N ASP A 592 -31.26 -9.83 2.61
CA ASP A 592 -31.61 -9.33 3.93
C ASP A 592 -33.13 -9.13 4.10
N THR A 593 -33.91 -9.31 3.02
CA THR A 593 -35.37 -9.22 3.07
C THR A 593 -35.92 -10.49 3.74
N PRO A 594 -36.69 -10.37 4.84
CA PRO A 594 -37.25 -11.53 5.52
C PRO A 594 -38.20 -12.29 4.58
N PRO A 595 -38.22 -13.63 4.57
CA PRO A 595 -39.16 -14.39 3.74
C PRO A 595 -40.61 -14.13 4.18
N PRO A 596 -41.58 -13.96 3.25
CA PRO A 596 -42.97 -13.83 3.62
C PRO A 596 -43.51 -15.15 4.21
N ALA A 597 -44.38 -15.04 5.21
CA ALA A 597 -45.00 -16.21 5.84
C ALA A 597 -45.94 -16.98 4.88
N ASP A 598 -46.57 -16.27 3.94
CA ASP A 598 -47.39 -16.84 2.87
C ASP A 598 -47.13 -16.08 1.55
N PRO A 599 -46.27 -16.62 0.66
CA PRO A 599 -45.96 -16.00 -0.63
C PRO A 599 -47.19 -15.82 -1.54
N MET A 600 -48.17 -16.74 -1.48
CA MET A 600 -49.36 -16.61 -2.32
C MET A 600 -50.26 -15.47 -1.87
N GLN A 601 -50.37 -15.26 -0.56
CA GLN A 601 -51.11 -14.12 -0.02
C GLN A 601 -50.50 -12.79 -0.48
N VAL A 602 -49.16 -12.69 -0.52
CA VAL A 602 -48.47 -11.51 -1.04
C VAL A 602 -48.77 -11.29 -2.53
N ARG A 603 -48.82 -12.34 -3.35
CA ARG A 603 -49.18 -12.20 -4.78
C ARG A 603 -50.62 -11.71 -4.98
N GLN A 604 -51.56 -12.27 -4.22
CA GLN A 604 -52.96 -11.81 -4.24
C GLN A 604 -53.08 -10.33 -3.81
N LEU A 605 -52.33 -9.95 -2.78
CA LEU A 605 -52.24 -8.59 -2.27
C LEU A 605 -51.77 -7.64 -3.37
N VAL A 606 -50.63 -7.96 -4.00
CA VAL A 606 -50.02 -7.19 -5.08
C VAL A 606 -50.99 -7.03 -6.26
N GLY A 607 -51.66 -8.10 -6.68
CA GLY A 607 -52.67 -8.06 -7.74
C GLY A 607 -53.89 -7.20 -7.41
N SER A 608 -54.19 -6.97 -6.13
CA SER A 608 -55.37 -6.22 -5.69
C SER A 608 -55.19 -4.69 -5.66
N VAL A 609 -53.95 -4.19 -5.67
CA VAL A 609 -53.67 -2.74 -5.50
C VAL A 609 -54.10 -1.93 -6.72
N GLY A 610 -54.17 -2.52 -7.91
CA GLY A 610 -54.61 -1.82 -9.13
C GLY A 610 -53.59 -0.80 -9.66
N ILE A 611 -52.31 -1.04 -9.41
CA ILE A 611 -51.15 -0.42 -10.07
C ILE A 611 -50.27 -1.53 -10.64
N GLU A 612 -49.42 -1.22 -11.61
CA GLU A 612 -48.51 -2.22 -12.17
C GLU A 612 -47.37 -2.50 -11.18
N VAL A 613 -47.20 -3.76 -10.78
CA VAL A 613 -46.17 -4.14 -9.80
C VAL A 613 -45.23 -5.16 -10.43
N TYR A 614 -43.93 -4.92 -10.29
CA TYR A 614 -42.86 -5.83 -10.69
C TYR A 614 -42.12 -6.31 -9.46
N TYR A 615 -41.40 -7.41 -9.60
CA TYR A 615 -40.44 -7.87 -8.59
C TYR A 615 -39.03 -7.56 -9.07
N SER A 616 -38.15 -7.19 -8.15
CA SER A 616 -36.72 -7.09 -8.43
C SER A 616 -35.90 -7.85 -7.39
N ILE A 617 -34.77 -8.39 -7.82
CA ILE A 617 -33.89 -9.21 -6.98
C ILE A 617 -32.50 -8.60 -7.00
N ILE A 618 -31.92 -8.39 -5.83
CA ILE A 618 -30.54 -7.92 -5.64
C ILE A 618 -29.80 -8.79 -4.62
N GLY A 619 -28.65 -9.33 -5.00
CA GLY A 619 -27.87 -10.19 -4.11
C GLY A 619 -26.95 -11.16 -4.83
N PRO A 620 -26.47 -12.21 -4.16
CA PRO A 620 -25.67 -13.26 -4.80
C PRO A 620 -26.50 -14.02 -5.84
N PRO A 621 -25.87 -14.78 -6.75
CA PRO A 621 -26.58 -15.59 -7.74
C PRO A 621 -27.69 -16.43 -7.08
N LEU A 622 -28.80 -16.66 -7.76
CA LEU A 622 -29.91 -17.49 -7.27
C LEU A 622 -29.48 -18.92 -6.96
N THR A 623 -28.33 -19.35 -7.50
CA THR A 623 -27.69 -20.61 -7.12
C THR A 623 -27.19 -20.65 -5.66
N SER A 624 -27.03 -19.50 -5.00
CA SER A 624 -26.52 -19.40 -3.63
C SER A 624 -27.43 -20.09 -2.61
N PRO A 625 -26.86 -20.76 -1.59
CA PRO A 625 -27.64 -21.33 -0.48
C PRO A 625 -28.24 -20.25 0.45
N GLU A 626 -27.89 -18.98 0.26
CA GLU A 626 -28.42 -17.86 1.04
C GLU A 626 -29.88 -17.52 0.68
N TRP A 627 -30.35 -17.97 -0.49
CA TRP A 627 -31.74 -17.81 -0.90
C TRP A 627 -32.60 -18.99 -0.44
N ASP A 628 -33.75 -18.69 0.17
CA ASP A 628 -34.82 -19.67 0.38
C ASP A 628 -35.60 -19.88 -0.93
N ARG A 629 -35.07 -20.77 -1.78
CA ARG A 629 -35.57 -20.95 -3.15
C ARG A 629 -37.06 -21.34 -3.24
N PRO A 630 -37.60 -22.28 -2.44
CA PRO A 630 -39.03 -22.60 -2.50
C PRO A 630 -39.93 -21.39 -2.22
N VAL A 631 -39.54 -20.53 -1.28
CA VAL A 631 -40.28 -19.30 -0.95
C VAL A 631 -40.20 -18.30 -2.10
N LEU A 632 -39.00 -18.11 -2.66
CA LEU A 632 -38.76 -17.18 -3.77
C LEU A 632 -39.45 -17.63 -5.06
N GLU A 633 -39.41 -18.92 -5.38
CA GLU A 633 -40.14 -19.53 -6.50
C GLU A 633 -41.65 -19.27 -6.37
N SER A 634 -42.24 -19.58 -5.21
CA SER A 634 -43.67 -19.37 -4.96
C SER A 634 -44.10 -17.90 -5.12
N LEU A 635 -43.21 -16.97 -4.76
CA LEU A 635 -43.44 -15.53 -4.88
C LEU A 635 -43.33 -15.02 -6.32
N LEU A 636 -42.39 -15.54 -7.11
CA LEU A 636 -42.04 -15.02 -8.43
C LEU A 636 -42.62 -15.80 -9.60
N GLN A 637 -43.19 -16.99 -9.37
CA GLN A 637 -43.63 -17.89 -10.44
C GLN A 637 -44.60 -17.21 -11.42
N GLY A 638 -44.18 -17.12 -12.69
CA GLY A 638 -44.95 -16.48 -13.76
C GLY A 638 -44.99 -14.95 -13.73
N GLU A 639 -44.19 -14.30 -12.89
CA GLU A 639 -44.16 -12.84 -12.73
C GLU A 639 -43.11 -12.16 -13.63
N ASN A 640 -43.16 -10.83 -13.70
CA ASN A 640 -42.12 -10.03 -14.33
C ASN A 640 -41.04 -9.66 -13.30
N VAL A 641 -39.79 -10.07 -13.56
CA VAL A 641 -38.66 -9.93 -12.64
C VAL A 641 -37.59 -9.01 -13.23
N ILE A 642 -37.06 -8.10 -12.42
CA ILE A 642 -35.89 -7.27 -12.73
C ILE A 642 -34.71 -7.81 -11.91
N LEU A 643 -33.72 -8.38 -12.58
CA LEU A 643 -32.52 -8.90 -11.93
C LEU A 643 -31.44 -7.82 -11.85
N HIS A 644 -31.09 -7.41 -10.64
CA HIS A 644 -30.01 -6.46 -10.38
C HIS A 644 -28.68 -7.19 -10.30
N ILE A 645 -27.73 -6.75 -11.10
CA ILE A 645 -26.42 -7.39 -11.16
C ILE A 645 -25.35 -6.31 -11.12
N PRO A 646 -24.35 -6.42 -10.24
CA PRO A 646 -23.30 -5.41 -10.19
C PRO A 646 -22.54 -5.39 -11.52
N ALA A 647 -22.03 -4.22 -11.90
CA ALA A 647 -21.11 -4.05 -13.04
C ALA A 647 -19.79 -4.76 -12.74
N VAL A 648 -19.80 -6.08 -12.93
CA VAL A 648 -18.69 -7.01 -12.72
C VAL A 648 -18.50 -7.83 -13.98
N PRO A 649 -17.34 -8.47 -14.13
CA PRO A 649 -16.94 -8.98 -15.43
C PRO A 649 -17.16 -10.48 -15.60
N VAL A 650 -17.45 -11.20 -14.50
CA VAL A 650 -17.99 -12.57 -14.50
C VAL A 650 -19.52 -12.51 -14.51
N LEU A 651 -20.08 -11.71 -15.41
CA LEU A 651 -21.51 -11.46 -15.46
C LEU A 651 -22.24 -12.56 -16.24
N ALA A 652 -21.64 -13.09 -17.30
CA ALA A 652 -22.23 -14.12 -18.16
C ALA A 652 -22.60 -15.40 -17.41
N ASP A 653 -21.69 -15.95 -16.59
CA ASP A 653 -21.95 -17.20 -15.85
C ASP A 653 -23.06 -17.03 -14.79
N ILE A 654 -23.10 -15.87 -14.14
CA ILE A 654 -24.14 -15.52 -13.16
C ILE A 654 -25.49 -15.35 -13.87
N LEU A 655 -25.50 -14.60 -14.97
CA LEU A 655 -26.69 -14.38 -15.79
C LEU A 655 -27.24 -15.69 -16.35
N GLU A 656 -26.39 -16.55 -16.90
CA GLU A 656 -26.83 -17.82 -17.49
C GLU A 656 -27.52 -18.71 -16.44
N ALA A 657 -26.91 -18.86 -15.27
CA ALA A 657 -27.48 -19.64 -14.18
C ALA A 657 -28.79 -19.05 -13.65
N ASP A 658 -28.85 -17.73 -13.45
CA ASP A 658 -30.05 -17.07 -12.92
C ASP A 658 -31.18 -17.01 -13.95
N MET A 659 -30.87 -16.80 -15.23
CA MET A 659 -31.84 -16.85 -16.34
C MET A 659 -32.44 -18.24 -16.50
N GLN A 660 -31.64 -19.30 -16.35
CA GLN A 660 -32.13 -20.67 -16.39
C GLN A 660 -33.16 -20.91 -15.28
N ILE A 661 -32.81 -20.56 -14.04
CA ILE A 661 -33.71 -20.74 -12.87
C ILE A 661 -35.01 -19.95 -13.05
N LEU A 662 -34.90 -18.67 -13.42
CA LEU A 662 -36.09 -17.81 -13.61
C LEU A 662 -36.94 -18.28 -14.80
N GLY A 663 -36.32 -18.84 -15.85
CA GLY A 663 -37.01 -19.47 -16.97
C GLY A 663 -37.77 -20.74 -16.57
N GLU A 664 -37.19 -21.58 -15.71
CA GLU A 664 -37.88 -22.74 -15.11
C GLU A 664 -39.10 -22.33 -14.29
N TRP A 665 -39.03 -21.17 -13.61
CA TRP A 665 -40.17 -20.58 -12.88
C TRP A 665 -41.18 -19.85 -13.79
N GLY A 666 -40.96 -19.83 -15.10
CA GLY A 666 -41.82 -19.16 -16.07
C GLY A 666 -41.81 -17.64 -15.99
N CYS A 667 -40.77 -17.03 -15.40
CA CYS A 667 -40.67 -15.59 -15.23
C CYS A 667 -40.29 -14.89 -16.54
N SER A 668 -40.77 -13.67 -16.72
CA SER A 668 -40.29 -12.75 -17.75
C SER A 668 -39.23 -11.83 -17.14
N VAL A 669 -37.99 -11.88 -17.64
CA VAL A 669 -36.85 -11.24 -16.98
C VAL A 669 -36.31 -10.01 -17.71
N LYS A 670 -36.01 -8.97 -16.94
CA LYS A 670 -35.24 -7.78 -17.34
C LYS A 670 -33.98 -7.72 -16.49
N VAL A 671 -32.91 -7.13 -17.00
CA VAL A 671 -31.62 -7.04 -16.29
C VAL A 671 -31.28 -5.59 -16.01
N GLN A 672 -30.84 -5.30 -14.80
CA GLN A 672 -30.30 -3.98 -14.44
C GLN A 672 -28.85 -4.13 -13.99
N VAL A 673 -27.94 -3.39 -14.63
CA VAL A 673 -26.51 -3.37 -14.32
C VAL A 673 -26.22 -2.24 -13.34
N ASP A 674 -25.89 -2.57 -12.10
CA ASP A 674 -25.71 -1.59 -11.03
C ASP A 674 -24.24 -1.17 -10.86
N ILE A 675 -23.99 0.14 -10.88
CA ILE A 675 -22.67 0.74 -10.60
C ILE A 675 -22.43 0.71 -9.09
N VAL A 676 -21.28 0.15 -8.68
CA VAL A 676 -20.97 -0.07 -7.26
C VAL A 676 -20.09 1.05 -6.71
N LYS A 677 -20.54 1.68 -5.61
CA LYS A 677 -19.91 2.82 -4.94
C LYS A 677 -18.46 2.60 -4.50
N ASP A 678 -18.11 1.39 -4.08
CA ASP A 678 -16.76 1.06 -3.55
C ASP A 678 -15.74 0.70 -4.63
N ARG A 679 -16.06 0.91 -5.92
CA ARG A 679 -15.18 0.59 -7.05
C ARG A 679 -14.95 1.83 -7.90
N PRO A 680 -13.72 2.04 -8.42
CA PRO A 680 -13.47 3.09 -9.39
C PRO A 680 -14.34 2.84 -10.63
N LEU A 681 -15.09 3.87 -11.02
CA LEU A 681 -15.87 3.89 -12.25
C LEU A 681 -14.96 3.65 -13.45
N ARG A 682 -15.32 2.70 -14.32
CA ARG A 682 -14.52 2.34 -15.50
C ARG A 682 -15.43 2.04 -16.68
N GLU A 683 -15.22 2.76 -17.78
CA GLU A 683 -15.94 2.62 -19.05
C GLU A 683 -15.96 1.19 -19.56
N ASP A 684 -14.81 0.52 -19.52
CA ASP A 684 -14.64 -0.82 -20.08
C ASP A 684 -15.38 -1.90 -19.28
N VAL A 685 -15.50 -1.72 -17.95
CA VAL A 685 -16.23 -2.66 -17.09
C VAL A 685 -17.73 -2.59 -17.35
N ILE A 686 -18.26 -1.37 -17.49
CA ILE A 686 -19.69 -1.15 -17.72
C ILE A 686 -20.06 -1.52 -19.16
N ALA A 687 -19.22 -1.19 -20.14
CA ALA A 687 -19.38 -1.63 -21.53
C ALA A 687 -19.43 -3.16 -21.65
N ASN A 688 -18.53 -3.87 -20.97
CA ASN A 688 -18.49 -5.33 -20.97
C ASN A 688 -19.75 -5.91 -20.31
N ALA A 689 -20.16 -5.39 -19.15
CA ALA A 689 -21.37 -5.81 -18.45
C ALA A 689 -22.63 -5.61 -19.32
N LEU A 690 -22.76 -4.44 -19.95
CA LEU A 690 -23.87 -4.15 -20.86
C LEU A 690 -23.89 -5.05 -22.09
N SER A 691 -22.71 -5.32 -22.68
CA SER A 691 -22.58 -6.23 -23.81
C SER A 691 -23.00 -7.65 -23.44
N GLN A 692 -22.53 -8.16 -22.30
CA GLN A 692 -22.87 -9.51 -21.83
C GLN A 692 -24.37 -9.63 -21.53
N ALA A 693 -24.97 -8.65 -20.84
CA ALA A 693 -26.41 -8.62 -20.59
C ALA A 693 -27.23 -8.59 -21.90
N SER A 694 -26.75 -7.88 -22.93
CA SER A 694 -27.45 -7.79 -24.20
C SER A 694 -27.50 -9.07 -25.02
N ALA A 695 -26.57 -9.99 -24.79
CA ALA A 695 -26.55 -11.29 -25.45
C ALA A 695 -27.76 -12.16 -25.07
N PHE A 696 -28.41 -11.87 -23.94
CA PHE A 696 -29.59 -12.60 -23.47
C PHE A 696 -30.93 -12.05 -24.01
N HIS A 697 -30.89 -11.08 -24.94
CA HIS A 697 -32.10 -10.47 -25.55
C HIS A 697 -33.09 -9.86 -24.54
N VAL A 698 -32.62 -9.48 -23.36
CA VAL A 698 -33.41 -8.86 -22.29
C VAL A 698 -33.38 -7.33 -22.36
N GLU A 699 -34.36 -6.67 -21.74
CA GLU A 699 -34.34 -5.22 -21.53
C GLU A 699 -33.29 -4.87 -20.46
N ILE A 700 -32.39 -3.91 -20.77
CA ILE A 700 -31.23 -3.59 -19.91
C ILE A 700 -31.37 -2.20 -19.28
N GLY A 701 -31.20 -2.10 -17.97
CA GLY A 701 -31.04 -0.85 -17.22
C GLY A 701 -29.65 -0.64 -16.61
N VAL A 702 -29.36 0.59 -16.15
CA VAL A 702 -28.10 0.93 -15.47
C VAL A 702 -28.37 1.67 -14.16
N GLY A 703 -28.14 1.01 -13.03
CA GLY A 703 -28.26 1.60 -11.72
C GLY A 703 -27.06 2.48 -11.36
N VAL A 704 -27.29 3.71 -10.90
CA VAL A 704 -26.22 4.69 -10.61
C VAL A 704 -26.39 5.26 -9.21
N PRO A 705 -25.43 5.09 -8.27
CA PRO A 705 -25.48 5.73 -6.97
C PRO A 705 -25.54 7.26 -7.09
N GLY A 706 -26.38 7.92 -6.28
CA GLY A 706 -26.60 9.37 -6.37
C GLY A 706 -25.33 10.22 -6.25
N ASP A 707 -24.33 9.77 -5.49
CA ASP A 707 -23.03 10.44 -5.32
C ASP A 707 -22.05 10.23 -6.49
N LEU A 708 -22.34 9.28 -7.38
CA LEU A 708 -21.55 9.00 -8.60
C LEU A 708 -22.28 9.45 -9.88
N LEU A 709 -23.42 10.12 -9.72
CA LEU A 709 -24.35 10.43 -10.80
C LEU A 709 -23.69 11.14 -11.98
N TYR A 710 -22.97 12.22 -11.72
CA TYR A 710 -22.30 13.01 -12.76
C TYR A 710 -21.20 12.22 -13.50
N GLN A 711 -20.37 11.48 -12.76
CA GLN A 711 -19.27 10.71 -13.35
C GLN A 711 -19.78 9.51 -14.17
N ALA A 712 -20.83 8.86 -13.69
CA ALA A 712 -21.47 7.75 -14.39
C ALA A 712 -22.21 8.19 -15.64
N LEU A 713 -22.83 9.36 -15.62
CA LEU A 713 -23.62 9.82 -16.75
C LEU A 713 -22.77 10.47 -17.85
N ASP A 714 -21.67 11.17 -17.53
CA ASP A 714 -20.67 11.58 -18.54
C ASP A 714 -20.15 10.35 -19.28
N MET A 715 -19.81 9.31 -18.53
CA MET A 715 -19.32 8.05 -19.04
C MET A 715 -20.38 7.31 -19.89
N LEU A 716 -21.63 7.23 -19.43
CA LEU A 716 -22.73 6.65 -20.22
C LEU A 716 -23.04 7.46 -21.47
N SER A 717 -22.88 8.79 -21.45
CA SER A 717 -23.05 9.65 -22.63
C SER A 717 -21.98 9.37 -23.69
N ILE A 718 -20.74 9.06 -23.28
CA ILE A 718 -19.65 8.64 -24.16
C ILE A 718 -19.89 7.22 -24.70
N LEU A 719 -20.43 6.33 -23.87
CA LEU A 719 -20.68 4.93 -24.25
C LEU A 719 -21.91 4.73 -25.15
N LEU A 720 -22.93 5.60 -25.03
CA LEU A 720 -24.23 5.48 -25.72
C LEU A 720 -24.45 6.54 -26.81
N GLY A 721 -23.71 7.64 -26.79
CA GLY A 721 -23.68 8.67 -27.83
C GLY A 721 -23.02 8.17 -29.11
#